data_AF-H0VR06-F1
#
_entry.id   AF-H0VR06-F1
#
_cell.length_a   1.000
_cell.length_b   1.000
_cell.length_c   1.000
_cell.angle_alpha   90.00
_cell.angle_beta   90.00
_cell.angle_gamma   90.00
#
_symmetry.space_group_name_H-M   'P 1'
#
loop_
_entity.id
_entity.type
_entity.pdbx_description
1 polymer ?
#
loop_
_entity_poly.entity_id
_entity_poly.type
_entity_poly.pdbx_seq_one_letter_code
_entity_poly.pdbx_strand_id
1 'polypeptide(L)'
;RMSQEPRTRSLFLVLFLSHGVAGQKTSNSRQDLDPLLQKMAEEIIEGSYLNAFLDLIQFQSAHGWTTDLSYQVLDYLNSRNVAYTLPSLQAAMENHLQQRLYQPQKLLADLRSTDAQQFRTAMKCLLEDKQDHLDLKDIVIDLRQIQEQALQSPGVNRSLFLVTLERCFQLLSSLECVEILGRLLRGSSGHFLQPDVTEWLPQRLHVDAFRNLSAVFKDLYDQTSAHAQRAVYSWMTGILRISSNATDDSISWVSTENLWILGRYMVHLSLEEIMKISTLEIGLFISYDNATKQLDTVYDITPELAHAFLEKISLSSFDVRNISTIHRLGLLVCFYDDLELLDATLAQVLLHQMIKCSRLRGFQARVQKLKADLLDIATENRTLNETLGSLSDAVVGLPSSQLESLSPEAVQAAISTLNQVSGWAKSQVIILSAKYLAHEKVLSFHSVSQMGALLAGVGTQAFYNMDRKDLVQVLRSTVSQHMSDLSPAQQHGVLSKLNEARDTAPGIVELQGALFKEVSLFDLRRELRFNSSVLKEKELRRSQALFLYEFLSKVTGRPEELLSAGQLIKGVTCSHIDAMDANSFLAHFRYFENNLSLLSPDQVNCLASKYWDVSRSSMPLFLLVTLPARFLASVPASKCAPFLISLGKNQLDSLVLDSYKKNLVLRKVLKCLGNSMADEYIVDIVGKLLCHLPATFIERGISPRAWATALPGLRACPDLSPEQKAAVRLRLLEQCGPPQNWTAETVKDLGPFLILFSGDELRSVATKFPDTLQQTASQMIGKQLPKEFLWTVFESVRNSSVENPHFHPIPGCHGVPAPSSNDIFKLAEANACWTPEALLCMGEDTFIRNVELLGAVKSFSWPQLMALKEKAIQVWNSPSCWRGHHVVSLGRIALALNETELTQLDLSSIDTVASLSQQTEWTLAQAKSILQGFLQDSGYSIQDLKSFHLVGLGATLCALNVTEIPLIKISEFRMVVSRIGKLLCSNHVLAEFKKKAEVVFGKPTEWTSCVLQELGTIAAGLTKAELQILDKELMLYFRPSAIKCLPDEIFKELSAEQILSLGPENAAAVTHAQSRLLSAPQLQSLQRARDGAKLHSWQDVPESSGPTQTAASESPPGVPLSKDLWIGCPLLLLIAQTWWRVA
;
A
#
# COMPACT_ATOMS: atom_id res chain seq x y z
N ARG A 1 -29.87 -32.37 3.58
CA ARG A 1 -30.00 -32.41 5.06
C ARG A 1 -29.83 -30.99 5.56
N MET A 2 -30.79 -30.52 6.36
CA MET A 2 -31.06 -29.11 6.62
C MET A 2 -29.88 -28.41 7.32
N SER A 3 -29.39 -27.36 6.66
CA SER A 3 -28.39 -26.42 7.15
C SER A 3 -29.06 -25.47 8.15
N GLN A 4 -28.75 -25.60 9.43
CA GLN A 4 -29.08 -24.56 10.42
C GLN A 4 -28.00 -23.49 10.39
N GLU A 5 -28.38 -22.30 9.94
CA GLU A 5 -27.60 -21.07 9.99
C GLU A 5 -27.15 -20.74 11.43
N PRO A 6 -25.91 -20.26 11.65
CA PRO A 6 -25.54 -19.66 12.91
C PRO A 6 -26.20 -18.28 12.96
N ARG A 7 -27.20 -18.11 13.84
CA ARG A 7 -27.82 -16.81 14.12
C ARG A 7 -26.76 -15.86 14.67
N THR A 8 -26.24 -15.00 13.80
CA THR A 8 -25.58 -13.75 14.15
C THR A 8 -26.56 -12.89 14.94
N ARG A 9 -26.39 -12.81 16.26
CA ARG A 9 -27.07 -11.84 17.11
C ARG A 9 -26.05 -11.06 17.94
N SER A 10 -25.61 -9.94 17.39
CA SER A 10 -25.16 -8.80 18.19
C SER A 10 -26.37 -8.23 18.92
N LEU A 11 -26.69 -8.76 20.11
CA LEU A 11 -27.80 -8.29 20.95
C LEU A 11 -27.46 -8.61 22.42
N PHE A 12 -26.45 -7.94 22.96
CA PHE A 12 -26.06 -8.12 24.36
C PHE A 12 -26.97 -7.42 25.37
N LEU A 13 -28.16 -6.89 25.00
CA LEU A 13 -28.89 -6.01 25.93
C LEU A 13 -30.42 -5.93 25.87
N VAL A 14 -31.19 -6.78 25.15
CA VAL A 14 -32.65 -6.50 24.99
C VAL A 14 -33.64 -7.65 25.22
N LEU A 15 -33.25 -8.89 25.58
CA LEU A 15 -34.24 -9.99 25.67
C LEU A 15 -34.26 -10.80 26.97
N PHE A 16 -34.11 -10.17 28.14
CA PHE A 16 -34.38 -10.83 29.44
C PHE A 16 -35.22 -9.99 30.42
N LEU A 17 -36.21 -9.27 29.90
CA LEU A 17 -37.27 -8.64 30.71
C LEU A 17 -38.63 -9.22 30.32
N SER A 18 -38.93 -10.43 30.75
CA SER A 18 -40.28 -10.89 31.07
C SER A 18 -40.24 -12.34 31.56
N HIS A 19 -40.10 -12.51 32.87
CA HIS A 19 -41.03 -13.30 33.67
C HIS A 19 -40.65 -13.12 35.13
N GLY A 20 -41.38 -12.22 35.81
CA GLY A 20 -41.53 -12.34 37.25
C GLY A 20 -42.41 -13.55 37.53
N VAL A 21 -41.90 -14.50 38.30
CA VAL A 21 -42.71 -15.32 39.19
C VAL A 21 -41.93 -15.49 40.49
N ALA A 22 -42.57 -15.05 41.56
CA ALA A 22 -42.14 -15.21 42.93
C ALA A 22 -41.99 -16.69 43.31
N GLY A 23 -40.96 -16.99 44.08
CA GLY A 23 -40.75 -18.31 44.68
C GLY A 23 -39.72 -18.23 45.79
N GLN A 24 -40.10 -17.66 46.93
CA GLN A 24 -39.39 -17.89 48.19
C GLN A 24 -39.35 -19.39 48.48
N LYS A 25 -38.18 -19.99 48.39
CA LYS A 25 -37.80 -21.15 49.19
C LYS A 25 -36.43 -20.91 49.78
N THR A 26 -36.42 -20.47 51.03
CA THR A 26 -35.30 -20.64 51.94
C THR A 26 -35.01 -22.13 52.10
N SER A 27 -34.03 -22.66 51.39
CA SER A 27 -33.40 -23.93 51.75
C SER A 27 -32.16 -23.65 52.59
N ASN A 28 -32.30 -23.85 53.90
CA ASN A 28 -31.16 -24.14 54.76
C ASN A 28 -30.56 -25.49 54.32
N SER A 29 -29.55 -25.45 53.46
CA SER A 29 -28.57 -26.52 53.35
C SER A 29 -27.23 -25.89 53.01
N ARG A 30 -26.31 -25.96 53.97
CA ARG A 30 -24.87 -25.73 53.77
C ARG A 30 -24.37 -26.88 52.87
N GLN A 31 -24.67 -26.82 51.58
CA GLN A 31 -24.01 -27.66 50.58
C GLN A 31 -22.72 -26.92 50.26
N ASP A 32 -21.59 -27.54 50.58
CA ASP A 32 -20.28 -27.02 50.25
C ASP A 32 -20.20 -26.90 48.71
N LEU A 33 -20.04 -25.67 48.21
CA LEU A 33 -19.74 -25.44 46.80
C LEU A 33 -18.48 -26.24 46.45
N ASP A 34 -18.38 -26.66 45.18
CA ASP A 34 -17.11 -27.15 44.66
C ASP A 34 -15.99 -26.13 44.99
N PRO A 35 -14.81 -26.56 45.46
CA PRO A 35 -13.74 -25.66 45.88
C PRO A 35 -13.37 -24.61 44.82
N LEU A 36 -13.48 -24.96 43.53
CA LEU A 36 -13.18 -24.06 42.43
C LEU A 36 -14.29 -23.03 42.19
N LEU A 37 -15.56 -23.41 42.39
CA LEU A 37 -16.70 -22.48 42.36
C LEU A 37 -16.75 -21.57 43.60
N GLN A 38 -16.32 -22.09 44.75
CA GLN A 38 -16.15 -21.28 45.96
C GLN A 38 -15.05 -20.23 45.75
N LYS A 39 -13.89 -20.64 45.21
CA LYS A 39 -12.80 -19.73 44.86
C LYS A 39 -13.25 -18.67 43.85
N MET A 40 -13.93 -19.07 42.77
CA MET A 40 -14.55 -18.15 41.82
C MET A 40 -15.47 -17.13 42.52
N ALA A 41 -16.31 -17.56 43.45
CA ALA A 41 -17.22 -16.68 44.17
C ALA A 41 -16.48 -15.71 45.11
N GLU A 42 -15.40 -16.15 45.75
CA GLU A 42 -14.51 -15.30 46.55
C GLU A 42 -13.80 -14.25 45.69
N GLU A 43 -13.32 -14.63 44.51
CA GLU A 43 -12.70 -13.70 43.56
C GLU A 43 -13.71 -12.65 43.02
N ILE A 44 -14.99 -13.01 42.86
CA ILE A 44 -16.05 -12.05 42.55
C ILE A 44 -16.23 -11.03 43.68
N ILE A 45 -16.21 -11.48 44.95
CA ILE A 45 -16.34 -10.61 46.13
C ILE A 45 -15.16 -9.62 46.20
N GLU A 46 -13.96 -10.08 45.86
CA GLU A 46 -12.73 -9.26 45.81
C GLU A 46 -12.67 -8.33 44.59
N GLY A 47 -13.56 -8.50 43.61
CA GLY A 47 -13.58 -7.71 42.37
C GLY A 47 -12.59 -8.20 41.30
N SER A 48 -12.04 -9.39 41.47
CA SER A 48 -11.12 -10.09 40.56
C SER A 48 -11.89 -10.87 39.48
N TYR A 49 -12.74 -10.18 38.72
CA TYR A 49 -13.67 -10.82 37.78
C TYR A 49 -12.99 -11.60 36.65
N LEU A 50 -11.78 -11.23 36.23
CA LEU A 50 -11.02 -12.01 35.24
C LEU A 50 -10.62 -13.36 35.82
N ASN A 51 -10.09 -13.39 37.03
CA ASN A 51 -9.69 -14.63 37.69
C ASN A 51 -10.91 -15.54 37.91
N ALA A 52 -12.02 -14.95 38.37
CA ALA A 52 -13.26 -15.70 38.57
C ALA A 52 -13.76 -16.32 37.25
N PHE A 53 -13.64 -15.58 36.15
CA PHE A 53 -13.99 -16.09 34.82
C PHE A 53 -13.07 -17.23 34.37
N LEU A 54 -11.77 -17.17 34.68
CA LEU A 54 -10.82 -18.24 34.38
C LEU A 54 -11.08 -19.50 35.21
N ASP A 55 -11.41 -19.33 36.50
CA ASP A 55 -11.83 -20.43 37.36
C ASP A 55 -13.14 -21.06 36.83
N LEU A 56 -14.11 -20.26 36.37
CA LEU A 56 -15.32 -20.77 35.74
C LEU A 56 -15.04 -21.62 34.50
N ILE A 57 -14.16 -21.15 33.61
CA ILE A 57 -13.75 -21.90 32.41
C ILE A 57 -13.09 -23.22 32.82
N GLN A 58 -12.19 -23.17 33.81
CA GLN A 58 -11.53 -24.36 34.32
C GLN A 58 -12.53 -25.36 34.90
N PHE A 59 -13.52 -24.90 35.67
CA PHE A 59 -14.56 -25.77 36.22
C PHE A 59 -15.31 -26.49 35.09
N GLN A 60 -15.79 -25.76 34.09
CA GLN A 60 -16.51 -26.32 32.95
C GLN A 60 -15.68 -27.28 32.09
N SER A 61 -14.37 -27.04 31.98
CA SER A 61 -13.49 -27.94 31.22
C SER A 61 -13.40 -29.34 31.86
N ALA A 62 -13.70 -29.45 33.16
CA ALA A 62 -13.63 -30.69 33.93
C ALA A 62 -15.00 -31.22 34.39
N HIS A 63 -16.05 -30.40 34.44
CA HIS A 63 -17.36 -30.72 35.01
C HIS A 63 -18.53 -30.21 34.15
N GLY A 64 -19.68 -30.89 34.19
CA GLY A 64 -20.90 -30.43 33.51
C GLY A 64 -21.65 -29.34 34.27
N TRP A 65 -22.10 -28.29 33.57
CA TRP A 65 -22.86 -27.19 34.19
C TRP A 65 -24.36 -27.52 34.34
N THR A 66 -24.91 -27.27 35.52
CA THR A 66 -26.34 -27.46 35.82
C THR A 66 -26.95 -26.16 36.33
N THR A 67 -28.27 -26.00 36.15
CA THR A 67 -29.02 -24.81 36.59
C THR A 67 -28.99 -24.63 38.10
N ASP A 68 -28.87 -25.71 38.87
CA ASP A 68 -28.84 -25.64 40.34
C ASP A 68 -27.52 -25.02 40.85
N LEU A 69 -26.42 -25.18 40.10
CA LEU A 69 -25.11 -24.59 40.45
C LEU A 69 -25.13 -23.05 40.39
N SER A 70 -25.88 -22.44 39.46
CA SER A 70 -25.95 -20.98 39.37
C SER A 70 -26.66 -20.38 40.59
N TYR A 71 -27.72 -21.04 41.08
CA TYR A 71 -28.41 -20.64 42.31
C TYR A 71 -27.55 -20.86 43.56
N GLN A 72 -26.78 -21.97 43.63
CA GLN A 72 -25.84 -22.21 44.74
C GLN A 72 -24.74 -21.14 44.81
N VAL A 73 -24.16 -20.74 43.68
CA VAL A 73 -23.18 -19.63 43.62
C VAL A 73 -23.82 -18.33 44.07
N LEU A 74 -25.06 -18.05 43.63
CA LEU A 74 -25.77 -16.83 44.02
C LEU A 74 -26.08 -16.81 45.53
N ASP A 75 -26.51 -17.94 46.09
CA ASP A 75 -26.77 -18.11 47.52
C ASP A 75 -25.49 -17.91 48.34
N TYR A 76 -24.35 -18.43 47.85
CA TYR A 76 -23.04 -18.20 48.49
C TYR A 76 -22.67 -16.71 48.50
N LEU A 77 -22.78 -16.01 47.37
CA LEU A 77 -22.50 -14.56 47.27
C LEU A 77 -23.43 -13.73 48.18
N ASN A 78 -24.73 -14.06 48.17
CA ASN A 78 -25.72 -13.41 49.02
C ASN A 78 -25.47 -13.67 50.51
N SER A 79 -25.01 -14.86 50.89
CA SER A 79 -24.63 -15.21 52.27
C SER A 79 -23.45 -14.39 52.81
N ARG A 80 -22.63 -13.82 51.91
CA ARG A 80 -21.48 -12.95 52.21
C ARG A 80 -21.83 -11.46 52.16
N ASN A 81 -23.12 -11.10 52.20
CA ASN A 81 -23.66 -9.74 52.10
C ASN A 81 -23.39 -9.03 50.75
N VAL A 82 -23.14 -9.80 49.68
CA VAL A 82 -22.98 -9.24 48.32
C VAL A 82 -24.22 -9.57 47.50
N ALA A 83 -25.14 -8.61 47.39
CA ALA A 83 -26.42 -8.79 46.72
C ALA A 83 -26.27 -8.72 45.19
N TYR A 84 -26.04 -9.87 44.55
CA TYR A 84 -26.09 -10.01 43.10
C TYR A 84 -27.37 -10.74 42.65
N THR A 85 -27.96 -10.24 41.57
CA THR A 85 -28.84 -11.03 40.70
C THR A 85 -28.01 -11.63 39.56
N LEU A 86 -28.45 -12.76 38.99
CA LEU A 86 -27.77 -13.38 37.83
C LEU A 86 -27.51 -12.36 36.69
N PRO A 87 -28.50 -11.52 36.28
CA PRO A 87 -28.27 -10.51 35.24
C PRO A 87 -27.28 -9.41 35.65
N SER A 88 -27.30 -8.98 36.93
CA SER A 88 -26.37 -7.95 37.40
C SER A 88 -24.93 -8.44 37.52
N LEU A 89 -24.72 -9.71 37.90
CA LEU A 89 -23.40 -10.33 37.95
C LEU A 89 -22.83 -10.49 36.54
N GLN A 90 -23.66 -10.98 35.61
CA GLN A 90 -23.31 -11.09 34.20
C GLN A 90 -22.92 -9.71 33.63
N ALA A 91 -23.75 -8.68 33.83
CA ALA A 91 -23.45 -7.33 33.35
C ALA A 91 -22.17 -6.75 33.98
N ALA A 92 -21.89 -7.05 35.26
CA ALA A 92 -20.66 -6.62 35.93
C ALA A 92 -19.43 -7.30 35.32
N MET A 93 -19.48 -8.62 35.08
CA MET A 93 -18.39 -9.38 34.45
C MET A 93 -18.15 -8.92 33.01
N GLU A 94 -19.20 -8.79 32.20
CA GLU A 94 -19.10 -8.30 30.81
C GLU A 94 -18.50 -6.90 30.74
N ASN A 95 -18.98 -5.98 31.57
CA ASN A 95 -18.45 -4.62 31.63
C ASN A 95 -16.98 -4.63 32.07
N HIS A 96 -16.60 -5.47 33.03
CA HIS A 96 -15.21 -5.59 33.47
C HIS A 96 -14.29 -6.09 32.35
N LEU A 97 -14.66 -7.19 31.68
CA LEU A 97 -13.91 -7.77 30.57
C LEU A 97 -13.82 -6.78 29.40
N GLN A 98 -14.92 -6.10 29.06
CA GLN A 98 -14.94 -5.09 28.01
C GLN A 98 -14.04 -3.88 28.36
N GLN A 99 -13.99 -3.46 29.63
CA GLN A 99 -13.07 -2.40 30.06
C GLN A 99 -11.60 -2.82 29.89
N ARG A 100 -11.26 -4.09 30.09
CA ARG A 100 -9.89 -4.60 29.90
C ARG A 100 -9.43 -4.59 28.45
N LEU A 101 -10.34 -4.71 27.48
CA LEU A 101 -10.03 -4.51 26.05
C LEU A 101 -9.48 -3.11 25.75
N TYR A 102 -9.92 -2.11 26.54
CA TYR A 102 -9.57 -0.69 26.36
C TYR A 102 -8.62 -0.15 27.43
N GLN A 103 -8.23 -0.98 28.41
CA GLN A 103 -7.28 -0.67 29.47
C GLN A 103 -6.23 -1.80 29.56
N PRO A 104 -5.42 -1.99 28.51
CA PRO A 104 -4.53 -3.14 28.38
C PRO A 104 -3.50 -3.20 29.52
N GLN A 105 -3.03 -2.07 30.05
CA GLN A 105 -2.13 -2.07 31.21
C GLN A 105 -2.76 -2.71 32.46
N LYS A 106 -4.09 -2.57 32.64
CA LYS A 106 -4.79 -3.26 33.74
C LYS A 106 -4.97 -4.75 33.44
N LEU A 107 -5.18 -5.13 32.18
CA LEU A 107 -5.20 -6.53 31.78
C LEU A 107 -3.85 -7.20 32.10
N LEU A 108 -2.73 -6.54 31.81
CA LEU A 108 -1.41 -7.00 32.20
C LEU A 108 -1.28 -7.17 33.73
N ALA A 109 -1.79 -6.22 34.51
CA ALA A 109 -1.78 -6.31 35.97
C ALA A 109 -2.60 -7.49 36.50
N ASP A 110 -3.79 -7.72 35.95
CA ASP A 110 -4.62 -8.87 36.32
C ASP A 110 -3.95 -10.20 35.93
N LEU A 111 -3.37 -10.29 34.72
CA LEU A 111 -2.64 -11.48 34.28
C LEU A 111 -1.35 -11.72 35.10
N ARG A 112 -0.83 -10.71 35.79
CA ARG A 112 0.28 -10.87 36.75
C ARG A 112 -0.18 -11.41 38.09
N SER A 113 -1.44 -11.17 38.49
CA SER A 113 -1.99 -11.65 39.77
C SER A 113 -2.60 -13.05 39.70
N THR A 114 -2.86 -13.59 38.50
CA THR A 114 -3.38 -14.97 38.34
C THR A 114 -2.44 -16.01 38.94
N ASP A 115 -2.97 -17.10 39.48
CA ASP A 115 -2.15 -18.27 39.82
C ASP A 115 -1.66 -19.04 38.56
N ALA A 116 -0.87 -20.10 38.76
CA ALA A 116 -0.27 -20.85 37.66
C ALA A 116 -1.31 -21.53 36.75
N GLN A 117 -2.41 -22.01 37.33
CA GLN A 117 -3.44 -22.76 36.63
C GLN A 117 -4.41 -21.81 35.91
N GLN A 118 -4.75 -20.68 36.54
CA GLN A 118 -5.48 -19.58 35.92
C GLN A 118 -4.69 -18.99 34.74
N PHE A 119 -3.39 -18.76 34.91
CA PHE A 119 -2.53 -18.25 33.84
C PHE A 119 -2.51 -19.20 32.64
N ARG A 120 -2.35 -20.51 32.88
CA ARG A 120 -2.42 -21.54 31.83
C ARG A 120 -3.76 -21.49 31.10
N THR A 121 -4.86 -21.39 31.84
CA THR A 121 -6.22 -21.32 31.28
C THR A 121 -6.38 -20.06 30.42
N ALA A 122 -5.91 -18.90 30.90
CA ALA A 122 -5.96 -17.63 30.16
C ALA A 122 -5.21 -17.72 28.83
N MET A 123 -3.99 -18.26 28.84
CA MET A 123 -3.18 -18.39 27.63
C MET A 123 -3.81 -19.38 26.64
N LYS A 124 -4.42 -20.47 27.12
CA LYS A 124 -5.17 -21.40 26.26
C LYS A 124 -6.39 -20.75 25.63
N CYS A 125 -7.21 -20.04 26.41
CA CYS A 125 -8.42 -19.39 25.90
C CYS A 125 -8.14 -18.31 24.88
N LEU A 126 -7.04 -17.56 25.03
CA LEU A 126 -6.69 -16.47 24.13
C LEU A 126 -5.96 -16.94 22.88
N LEU A 127 -5.34 -18.12 22.89
CA LEU A 127 -4.44 -18.55 21.83
C LEU A 127 -4.81 -19.90 21.19
N GLU A 128 -5.62 -20.77 21.77
CA GLU A 128 -6.05 -22.03 21.13
C GLU A 128 -7.39 -21.85 20.37
N ASP A 129 -7.45 -22.28 19.10
CA ASP A 129 -8.65 -22.18 18.23
C ASP A 129 -9.76 -23.22 18.54
N LYS A 130 -9.75 -23.85 19.73
CA LYS A 130 -10.49 -25.10 19.96
C LYS A 130 -11.85 -24.96 20.65
N GLN A 131 -12.17 -23.85 21.30
CA GLN A 131 -13.40 -23.72 22.09
C GLN A 131 -14.23 -22.51 21.67
N ASP A 132 -15.33 -22.77 20.97
CA ASP A 132 -16.14 -21.71 20.33
C ASP A 132 -17.14 -21.05 21.29
N HIS A 133 -17.60 -21.75 22.33
CA HIS A 133 -18.63 -21.26 23.24
C HIS A 133 -18.54 -21.91 24.64
N LEU A 134 -18.99 -21.16 25.64
CA LEU A 134 -19.19 -21.61 27.02
C LEU A 134 -20.70 -21.65 27.30
N ASP A 135 -21.28 -22.85 27.42
CA ASP A 135 -22.73 -23.05 27.58
C ASP A 135 -23.08 -23.26 29.07
N LEU A 136 -23.71 -22.25 29.67
CA LEU A 136 -24.21 -22.26 31.05
C LEU A 136 -25.72 -22.49 31.09
N LYS A 137 -26.28 -23.17 30.07
CA LYS A 137 -27.71 -23.38 29.77
C LYS A 137 -28.47 -22.09 29.45
N ASP A 138 -28.58 -21.20 30.44
CA ASP A 138 -29.32 -19.94 30.30
C ASP A 138 -28.43 -18.79 29.78
N ILE A 139 -27.10 -18.99 29.76
CA ILE A 139 -26.10 -18.03 29.30
C ILE A 139 -25.13 -18.74 28.35
N VAL A 140 -24.97 -18.23 27.13
CA VAL A 140 -23.95 -18.70 26.18
C VAL A 140 -22.93 -17.59 26.00
N ILE A 141 -21.68 -17.85 26.40
CA ILE A 141 -20.57 -16.91 26.22
C ILE A 141 -19.78 -17.33 24.98
N ASP A 142 -19.79 -16.50 23.95
CA ASP A 142 -19.01 -16.71 22.72
C ASP A 142 -17.54 -16.35 22.98
N LEU A 143 -16.74 -17.36 23.34
CA LEU A 143 -15.33 -17.21 23.63
C LEU A 143 -14.55 -16.77 22.39
N ARG A 144 -14.95 -17.24 21.20
CA ARG A 144 -14.32 -16.87 19.94
C ARG A 144 -14.51 -15.39 19.65
N GLN A 145 -15.72 -14.85 19.84
CA GLN A 145 -15.98 -13.43 19.64
C GLN A 145 -15.18 -12.55 20.62
N ILE A 146 -15.07 -12.95 21.89
CA ILE A 146 -14.28 -12.23 22.90
C ILE A 146 -12.79 -12.26 22.51
N GLN A 147 -12.29 -13.43 22.10
CA GLN A 147 -10.92 -13.61 21.62
C GLN A 147 -10.64 -12.74 20.39
N GLU A 148 -11.52 -12.76 19.38
CA GLU A 148 -11.41 -11.92 18.18
C GLU A 148 -11.35 -10.43 18.55
N GLN A 149 -12.24 -9.97 19.44
CA GLN A 149 -12.25 -8.58 19.90
C GLN A 149 -10.99 -8.21 20.70
N ALA A 150 -10.49 -9.12 21.53
CA ALA A 150 -9.27 -8.96 22.31
C ALA A 150 -8.04 -8.84 21.42
N LEU A 151 -7.84 -9.78 20.49
CA LEU A 151 -6.68 -9.80 19.59
C LEU A 151 -6.73 -8.66 18.56
N GLN A 152 -7.92 -8.13 18.26
CA GLN A 152 -8.10 -6.93 17.45
C GLN A 152 -7.79 -5.62 18.18
N SER A 153 -7.55 -5.65 19.50
CA SER A 153 -7.10 -4.50 20.28
C SER A 153 -5.57 -4.47 20.33
N PRO A 154 -4.91 -3.48 19.69
CA PRO A 154 -3.46 -3.44 19.62
C PRO A 154 -2.75 -3.52 20.99
N GLY A 155 -3.32 -2.85 21.99
CA GLY A 155 -2.76 -2.85 23.34
C GLY A 155 -2.84 -4.21 24.04
N VAL A 156 -3.88 -5.01 23.79
CA VAL A 156 -4.02 -6.34 24.41
C VAL A 156 -2.87 -7.25 23.97
N ASN A 157 -2.53 -7.25 22.68
CA ASN A 157 -1.42 -8.04 22.15
C ASN A 157 -0.09 -7.68 22.83
N ARG A 158 0.16 -6.40 23.13
CA ARG A 158 1.35 -5.98 23.89
C ARG A 158 1.33 -6.51 25.32
N SER A 159 0.19 -6.47 26.01
CA SER A 159 0.08 -7.03 27.35
C SER A 159 0.34 -8.53 27.37
N LEU A 160 -0.20 -9.27 26.40
CA LEU A 160 0.06 -10.70 26.24
C LEU A 160 1.54 -10.99 25.95
N PHE A 161 2.17 -10.16 25.14
CA PHE A 161 3.59 -10.27 24.84
C PHE A 161 4.47 -10.11 26.09
N LEU A 162 4.24 -9.04 26.86
CA LEU A 162 5.01 -8.76 28.07
C LEU A 162 4.80 -9.83 29.14
N VAL A 163 3.56 -10.24 29.41
CA VAL A 163 3.30 -11.26 30.44
C VAL A 163 3.86 -12.63 30.04
N THR A 164 3.94 -12.92 28.73
CA THR A 164 4.58 -14.14 28.23
C THR A 164 6.06 -14.15 28.59
N LEU A 165 6.79 -13.05 28.39
CA LEU A 165 8.20 -12.95 28.75
C LEU A 165 8.42 -13.00 30.27
N GLU A 166 7.55 -12.34 31.04
CA GLU A 166 7.70 -12.23 32.49
C GLU A 166 7.37 -13.52 33.25
N ARG A 167 6.28 -14.21 32.88
CA ARG A 167 5.72 -15.30 33.68
C ARG A 167 5.68 -16.65 32.98
N CYS A 168 5.54 -16.70 31.66
CA CYS A 168 5.30 -17.98 30.97
C CYS A 168 6.43 -18.98 31.23
N PHE A 169 7.68 -18.56 31.06
CA PHE A 169 8.85 -19.43 31.23
C PHE A 169 9.08 -19.89 32.69
N GLN A 170 8.35 -19.29 33.66
CA GLN A 170 8.37 -19.72 35.06
C GLN A 170 7.28 -20.78 35.37
N LEU A 171 6.19 -20.80 34.58
CA LEU A 171 4.97 -21.53 34.91
C LEU A 171 4.62 -22.64 33.91
N LEU A 172 5.07 -22.52 32.66
CA LEU A 172 4.76 -23.42 31.55
C LEU A 172 6.05 -23.98 30.93
N SER A 173 5.92 -24.96 30.04
CA SER A 173 7.07 -25.51 29.34
C SER A 173 7.67 -24.47 28.39
N SER A 174 9.00 -24.51 28.20
CA SER A 174 9.69 -23.60 27.29
C SER A 174 9.16 -23.68 25.86
N LEU A 175 8.70 -24.85 25.41
CA LEU A 175 8.13 -25.07 24.08
C LEU A 175 6.78 -24.37 23.91
N GLU A 176 5.87 -24.51 24.89
CA GLU A 176 4.58 -23.80 24.89
C GLU A 176 4.79 -22.28 24.88
N CYS A 177 5.72 -21.77 25.69
CA CYS A 177 5.99 -20.33 25.74
C CYS A 177 6.58 -19.79 24.44
N VAL A 178 7.46 -20.54 23.77
CA VAL A 178 8.00 -20.16 22.46
C VAL A 178 6.92 -20.16 21.39
N GLU A 179 5.98 -21.11 21.43
CA GLU A 179 4.85 -21.13 20.51
C GLU A 179 3.96 -19.90 20.69
N ILE A 180 3.61 -19.56 21.93
CA ILE A 180 2.84 -18.36 22.30
C ILE A 180 3.56 -17.09 21.82
N LEU A 181 4.84 -16.96 22.18
CA LEU A 181 5.66 -15.81 21.80
C LEU A 181 5.74 -15.68 20.28
N GLY A 182 5.91 -16.80 19.58
CA GLY A 182 5.92 -16.86 18.12
C GLY A 182 4.62 -16.37 17.48
N ARG A 183 3.47 -16.73 18.03
CA ARG A 183 2.16 -16.23 17.56
C ARG A 183 2.01 -14.73 17.76
N LEU A 184 2.37 -14.21 18.94
CA LEU A 184 2.27 -12.78 19.27
C LEU A 184 3.23 -11.93 18.43
N LEU A 185 4.45 -12.42 18.20
CA LEU A 185 5.43 -11.75 17.36
C LEU A 185 5.02 -11.74 15.89
N ARG A 186 4.48 -12.85 15.36
CA ARG A 186 3.92 -12.88 14.00
C ARG A 186 2.69 -11.99 13.86
N GLY A 187 1.79 -12.00 14.84
CA GLY A 187 0.59 -11.16 14.85
C GLY A 187 0.88 -9.65 14.95
N SER A 188 2.00 -9.27 15.55
CA SER A 188 2.49 -7.89 15.59
C SER A 188 3.49 -7.56 14.48
N SER A 189 3.72 -8.46 13.52
CA SER A 189 4.74 -8.28 12.47
C SER A 189 6.12 -7.89 13.03
N GLY A 190 6.51 -8.47 14.16
CA GLY A 190 7.79 -8.19 14.82
C GLY A 190 7.92 -6.83 15.50
N HIS A 191 6.90 -5.95 15.50
CA HIS A 191 6.99 -4.60 16.08
C HIS A 191 7.32 -4.60 17.57
N PHE A 192 6.94 -5.67 18.28
CA PHE A 192 7.26 -5.84 19.70
C PHE A 192 8.72 -6.24 19.96
N LEU A 193 9.47 -6.68 18.95
CA LEU A 193 10.91 -6.92 19.08
C LEU A 193 11.66 -5.59 19.01
N GLN A 194 11.81 -4.95 20.16
CA GLN A 194 12.68 -3.79 20.35
C GLN A 194 14.01 -4.23 20.98
N PRO A 195 15.11 -3.45 20.87
CA PRO A 195 16.41 -3.85 21.39
C PRO A 195 16.42 -4.22 22.88
N ASP A 196 15.69 -3.46 23.70
CA ASP A 196 15.53 -3.64 25.15
C ASP A 196 14.83 -4.95 25.54
N VAL A 197 13.96 -5.48 24.68
CA VAL A 197 13.26 -6.74 24.92
C VAL A 197 14.22 -7.93 25.02
N THR A 198 15.37 -7.86 24.37
CA THR A 198 16.34 -8.96 24.39
C THR A 198 16.93 -9.22 25.78
N GLU A 199 16.89 -8.23 26.68
CA GLU A 199 17.28 -8.40 28.09
C GLU A 199 16.30 -9.31 28.86
N TRP A 200 15.05 -9.39 28.41
CA TRP A 200 13.97 -10.17 29.03
C TRP A 200 13.84 -11.57 28.44
N LEU A 201 14.57 -11.87 27.35
CA LEU A 201 14.60 -13.20 26.77
C LEU A 201 15.36 -14.16 27.70
N PRO A 202 14.91 -15.43 27.86
CA PRO A 202 15.61 -16.40 28.69
C PRO A 202 17.06 -16.61 28.23
N GLN A 203 18.01 -16.52 29.15
CA GLN A 203 19.45 -16.70 28.86
C GLN A 203 19.83 -18.18 28.66
N ARG A 204 18.95 -19.11 29.03
CA ARG A 204 19.10 -20.55 28.81
C ARG A 204 17.77 -21.12 28.36
N LEU A 205 17.78 -21.85 27.25
CA LEU A 205 16.63 -22.55 26.70
C LEU A 205 17.01 -23.98 26.35
N HIS A 206 16.04 -24.89 26.41
CA HIS A 206 16.20 -26.22 25.83
C HIS A 206 16.46 -26.09 24.31
N VAL A 207 17.27 -26.97 23.73
CA VAL A 207 17.74 -26.89 22.34
C VAL A 207 16.57 -26.72 21.35
N ASP A 208 15.50 -27.50 21.50
CA ASP A 208 14.32 -27.43 20.62
C ASP A 208 13.55 -26.11 20.75
N ALA A 209 13.41 -25.58 21.97
CA ALA A 209 12.76 -24.30 22.22
C ALA A 209 13.58 -23.15 21.63
N PHE A 210 14.91 -23.20 21.79
CA PHE A 210 15.83 -22.23 21.20
C PHE A 210 15.81 -22.26 19.67
N ARG A 211 15.82 -23.45 19.05
CA ARG A 211 15.69 -23.62 17.60
C ARG A 211 14.36 -23.05 17.08
N ASN A 212 13.24 -23.36 17.75
CA ASN A 212 11.92 -22.86 17.35
C ASN A 212 11.81 -21.34 17.47
N LEU A 213 12.35 -20.74 18.53
CA LEU A 213 12.35 -19.29 18.70
C LEU A 213 13.27 -18.61 17.67
N SER A 214 14.43 -19.19 17.40
CA SER A 214 15.35 -18.72 16.34
C SER A 214 14.69 -18.74 14.97
N ALA A 215 13.87 -19.76 14.67
CA ALA A 215 13.09 -19.82 13.43
C ALA A 215 12.04 -18.69 13.35
N VAL A 216 11.34 -18.38 14.45
CA VAL A 216 10.44 -17.22 14.51
C VAL A 216 11.18 -15.91 14.22
N PHE A 217 12.35 -15.70 14.84
CA PHE A 217 13.15 -14.50 14.59
C PHE A 217 13.63 -14.42 13.15
N LYS A 218 14.05 -15.54 12.57
CA LYS A 218 14.40 -15.64 11.14
C LYS A 218 13.23 -15.22 10.25
N ASP A 219 12.02 -15.69 10.51
CA ASP A 219 10.81 -15.35 9.74
C ASP A 219 10.45 -13.85 9.82
N LEU A 220 10.79 -13.20 10.93
CA LEU A 220 10.44 -11.80 11.22
C LEU A 220 11.57 -10.81 10.97
N TYR A 221 12.77 -11.26 10.61
CA TYR A 221 13.96 -10.43 10.45
C TYR A 221 13.67 -9.16 9.64
N ASP A 222 13.07 -9.32 8.45
CA ASP A 222 12.80 -8.22 7.51
C ASP A 222 11.71 -7.24 7.97
N GLN A 223 10.96 -7.57 9.02
CA GLN A 223 9.89 -6.74 9.59
C GLN A 223 10.35 -5.99 10.86
N THR A 224 11.56 -6.26 11.34
CA THR A 224 12.15 -5.64 12.55
C THR A 224 13.17 -4.56 12.20
N SER A 225 13.46 -3.67 13.15
CA SER A 225 14.48 -2.63 12.99
C SER A 225 15.89 -3.23 12.98
N ALA A 226 16.84 -2.55 12.34
CA ALA A 226 18.24 -2.95 12.28
C ALA A 226 18.87 -3.06 13.69
N HIS A 227 18.48 -2.18 14.62
CA HIS A 227 18.90 -2.32 16.02
C HIS A 227 18.32 -3.57 16.69
N ALA A 228 17.03 -3.88 16.45
CA ALA A 228 16.42 -5.09 17.01
C ALA A 228 17.06 -6.35 16.40
N GLN A 229 17.35 -6.36 15.11
CA GLN A 229 18.09 -7.44 14.45
C GLN A 229 19.45 -7.66 15.13
N ARG A 230 20.20 -6.58 15.38
CA ARG A 230 21.51 -6.68 16.04
C ARG A 230 21.43 -7.12 17.50
N ALA A 231 20.40 -6.69 18.24
CA ALA A 231 20.17 -7.11 19.61
C ALA A 231 19.82 -8.61 19.68
N VAL A 232 18.91 -9.07 18.82
CA VAL A 232 18.53 -10.49 18.72
C VAL A 232 19.73 -11.34 18.33
N TYR A 233 20.54 -10.90 17.38
CA TYR A 233 21.79 -11.57 17.03
C TYR A 233 22.74 -11.70 18.23
N SER A 234 22.91 -10.62 19.00
CA SER A 234 23.76 -10.62 20.21
C SER A 234 23.24 -11.63 21.25
N TRP A 235 21.93 -11.72 21.44
CA TRP A 235 21.31 -12.71 22.31
C TRP A 235 21.52 -14.15 21.81
N MET A 236 21.28 -14.41 20.52
CA MET A 236 21.47 -15.75 19.92
C MET A 236 22.93 -16.22 20.05
N THR A 237 23.88 -15.34 19.73
CA THR A 237 25.32 -15.67 19.83
C THR A 237 25.78 -15.89 21.26
N GLY A 238 25.21 -15.18 22.25
CA GLY A 238 25.45 -15.44 23.66
C GLY A 238 25.12 -16.89 24.06
N ILE A 239 23.96 -17.40 23.65
CA ILE A 239 23.55 -18.79 23.92
C ILE A 239 24.43 -19.79 23.18
N LEU A 240 24.70 -19.54 21.88
CA LEU A 240 25.50 -20.44 21.05
C LEU A 240 26.94 -20.58 21.56
N ARG A 241 27.56 -19.49 22.03
CA ARG A 241 28.92 -19.51 22.60
C ARG A 241 29.01 -20.28 23.93
N ILE A 242 27.96 -20.23 24.77
CA ILE A 242 27.92 -21.04 25.99
C ILE A 242 27.87 -22.53 25.64
N SER A 243 27.12 -22.90 24.60
CA SER A 243 26.99 -24.30 24.19
C SER A 243 28.25 -24.90 23.58
N SER A 244 29.14 -24.09 23.02
CA SER A 244 30.36 -24.55 22.34
C SER A 244 31.57 -24.76 23.26
N ASN A 245 31.50 -24.42 24.55
CA ASN A 245 32.62 -24.49 25.51
C ASN A 245 33.93 -23.82 25.01
N ALA A 246 33.84 -22.86 24.09
CA ALA A 246 35.00 -22.17 23.56
C ALA A 246 35.52 -21.15 24.59
N THR A 247 36.48 -21.57 25.42
CA THR A 247 37.20 -20.69 26.37
C THR A 247 38.46 -20.05 25.77
N ASP A 248 38.81 -20.40 24.53
CA ASP A 248 39.99 -19.94 23.82
C ASP A 248 39.57 -19.11 22.59
N ASP A 249 39.90 -17.82 22.57
CA ASP A 249 39.57 -16.86 21.51
C ASP A 249 40.22 -17.20 20.14
N SER A 250 41.09 -18.22 20.09
CA SER A 250 41.73 -18.71 18.87
C SER A 250 40.87 -19.67 18.04
N ILE A 251 39.88 -20.34 18.64
CA ILE A 251 39.00 -21.31 17.96
C ILE A 251 37.63 -20.67 17.70
N SER A 252 37.20 -20.64 16.44
CA SER A 252 35.86 -20.14 16.11
C SER A 252 34.78 -20.96 16.82
N TRP A 253 33.82 -20.26 17.43
CA TRP A 253 32.65 -20.90 18.03
C TRP A 253 31.62 -21.32 16.97
N VAL A 254 31.78 -20.93 15.71
CA VAL A 254 30.80 -21.14 14.64
C VAL A 254 30.97 -22.53 14.04
N SER A 255 30.05 -23.44 14.37
CA SER A 255 29.89 -24.75 13.73
C SER A 255 28.85 -24.73 12.61
N THR A 256 28.73 -25.82 11.85
CA THR A 256 27.67 -26.02 10.85
C THR A 256 26.27 -25.82 11.46
N GLU A 257 26.01 -26.37 12.64
CA GLU A 257 24.73 -26.23 13.34
C GLU A 257 24.45 -24.79 13.73
N ASN A 258 25.47 -24.04 14.15
CA ASN A 258 25.34 -22.63 14.50
C ASN A 258 24.95 -21.79 13.28
N LEU A 259 25.53 -22.08 12.11
CA LEU A 259 25.12 -21.44 10.86
C LEU A 259 23.64 -21.73 10.55
N TRP A 260 23.17 -22.97 10.68
CA TRP A 260 21.75 -23.31 10.46
C TRP A 260 20.80 -22.57 11.41
N ILE A 261 21.15 -22.48 12.68
CA ILE A 261 20.35 -21.79 13.70
C ILE A 261 20.31 -20.28 13.43
N LEU A 262 21.46 -19.67 13.11
CA LEU A 262 21.53 -18.24 12.78
C LEU A 262 20.68 -17.91 11.54
N GLY A 263 20.70 -18.79 10.53
CA GLY A 263 19.91 -18.61 9.32
C GLY A 263 20.17 -17.25 8.67
N ARG A 264 19.13 -16.39 8.67
CA ARG A 264 19.20 -15.02 8.12
C ARG A 264 20.20 -14.13 8.86
N TYR A 265 20.38 -14.34 10.17
CA TYR A 265 21.25 -13.53 11.04
C TYR A 265 22.75 -13.75 10.80
N MET A 266 23.14 -14.71 9.96
CA MET A 266 24.54 -14.89 9.56
C MET A 266 25.16 -13.64 8.93
N VAL A 267 24.36 -12.73 8.37
CA VAL A 267 24.84 -11.45 7.82
C VAL A 267 25.44 -10.51 8.86
N HIS A 268 25.28 -10.80 10.16
CA HIS A 268 25.87 -10.04 11.25
C HIS A 268 27.20 -10.63 11.76
N LEU A 269 27.65 -11.77 11.23
CA LEU A 269 28.97 -12.30 11.54
C LEU A 269 30.05 -11.29 11.15
N SER A 270 31.05 -11.13 12.01
CA SER A 270 32.19 -10.27 11.68
C SER A 270 33.07 -10.96 10.64
N LEU A 271 33.78 -10.15 9.84
CA LEU A 271 34.78 -10.64 8.90
C LEU A 271 35.79 -11.56 9.59
N GLU A 272 36.28 -11.15 10.77
CA GLU A 272 37.24 -11.93 11.56
C GLU A 272 36.67 -13.29 11.98
N GLU A 273 35.41 -13.35 12.43
CA GLU A 273 34.79 -14.61 12.84
C GLU A 273 34.61 -15.55 11.64
N ILE A 274 34.14 -15.04 10.49
CA ILE A 274 34.04 -15.84 9.26
C ILE A 274 35.41 -16.41 8.90
N MET A 275 36.46 -15.59 9.01
CA MET A 275 37.82 -16.01 8.71
C MET A 275 38.43 -17.00 9.72
N LYS A 276 37.81 -17.21 10.88
CA LYS A 276 38.22 -18.23 11.87
C LYS A 276 37.44 -19.55 11.75
N ILE A 277 36.35 -19.60 10.96
CA ILE A 277 35.55 -20.82 10.79
C ILE A 277 36.44 -21.96 10.29
N SER A 278 36.33 -23.13 10.93
CA SER A 278 37.05 -24.33 10.53
C SER A 278 36.67 -24.75 9.11
N THR A 279 37.66 -25.14 8.29
CA THR A 279 37.44 -25.62 6.92
C THR A 279 36.54 -26.87 6.87
N LEU A 280 36.55 -27.68 7.92
CA LEU A 280 35.64 -28.83 8.06
C LEU A 280 34.19 -28.38 8.27
N GLU A 281 33.95 -27.42 9.16
CA GLU A 281 32.60 -26.95 9.52
C GLU A 281 31.94 -26.19 8.36
N ILE A 282 32.69 -25.34 7.65
CA ILE A 282 32.16 -24.65 6.47
C ILE A 282 31.92 -25.62 5.30
N GLY A 283 32.80 -26.62 5.15
CA GLY A 283 32.63 -27.70 4.18
C GLY A 283 31.37 -28.51 4.46
N LEU A 284 31.13 -28.90 5.72
CA LEU A 284 29.91 -29.58 6.14
C LEU A 284 28.67 -28.72 5.88
N PHE A 285 28.71 -27.42 6.17
CA PHE A 285 27.59 -26.52 5.88
C PHE A 285 27.22 -26.50 4.39
N ILE A 286 28.20 -26.33 3.49
CA ILE A 286 27.97 -26.35 2.03
C ILE A 286 27.64 -27.75 1.50
N SER A 287 28.04 -28.81 2.20
CA SER A 287 27.78 -30.18 1.75
C SER A 287 26.30 -30.55 1.72
N TYR A 288 25.46 -29.90 2.54
CA TYR A 288 24.02 -30.17 2.63
C TYR A 288 23.22 -29.42 1.56
N ASP A 289 22.25 -30.09 0.95
CA ASP A 289 21.38 -29.50 -0.08
C ASP A 289 20.52 -28.31 0.42
N ASN A 290 20.37 -28.18 1.74
CA ASN A 290 19.64 -27.07 2.34
C ASN A 290 20.45 -25.76 2.34
N ALA A 291 21.75 -25.79 1.98
CA ALA A 291 22.65 -24.64 2.10
C ALA A 291 22.23 -23.52 1.16
N THR A 292 21.84 -23.91 -0.06
CA THR A 292 21.26 -23.00 -1.03
C THR A 292 20.05 -22.28 -0.47
N LYS A 293 19.10 -22.99 0.17
CA LYS A 293 17.88 -22.36 0.71
C LYS A 293 18.18 -21.34 1.79
N GLN A 294 19.22 -21.55 2.59
CA GLN A 294 19.62 -20.60 3.61
C GLN A 294 20.37 -19.41 3.03
N LEU A 295 21.35 -19.65 2.16
CA LEU A 295 22.10 -18.61 1.47
C LEU A 295 21.23 -17.80 0.49
N ASP A 296 20.09 -18.34 0.07
CA ASP A 296 19.07 -17.61 -0.69
C ASP A 296 18.25 -16.65 0.16
N THR A 297 18.42 -16.65 1.48
CA THR A 297 17.78 -15.67 2.38
C THR A 297 18.69 -14.49 2.66
N VAL A 298 20.00 -14.51 2.38
CA VAL A 298 20.94 -13.46 2.82
C VAL A 298 20.95 -12.17 1.97
N TYR A 299 19.79 -11.53 1.76
CA TYR A 299 19.60 -10.42 0.80
C TYR A 299 20.44 -9.16 1.03
N ASP A 300 20.89 -8.89 2.26
CA ASP A 300 21.64 -7.69 2.66
C ASP A 300 23.09 -8.01 3.05
N ILE A 301 23.60 -9.18 2.64
CA ILE A 301 25.01 -9.52 2.79
C ILE A 301 25.88 -8.48 2.05
N THR A 302 26.92 -7.99 2.71
CA THR A 302 27.84 -7.03 2.11
C THR A 302 28.85 -7.76 1.23
N PRO A 303 29.45 -7.09 0.22
CA PRO A 303 30.51 -7.68 -0.58
C PRO A 303 31.61 -8.29 0.28
N GLU A 304 32.09 -7.58 1.30
CA GLU A 304 33.22 -8.01 2.14
C GLU A 304 32.91 -9.34 2.85
N LEU A 305 31.71 -9.49 3.40
CA LEU A 305 31.28 -10.74 4.06
C LEU A 305 31.08 -11.86 3.05
N ALA A 306 30.51 -11.57 1.88
CA ALA A 306 30.29 -12.57 0.84
C ALA A 306 31.61 -13.15 0.32
N HIS A 307 32.61 -12.31 0.03
CA HIS A 307 33.94 -12.77 -0.40
C HIS A 307 34.63 -13.60 0.70
N ALA A 308 34.51 -13.21 1.97
CA ALA A 308 35.07 -13.99 3.08
C ALA A 308 34.46 -15.40 3.18
N PHE A 309 33.15 -15.54 2.95
CA PHE A 309 32.51 -16.85 2.86
C PHE A 309 33.01 -17.64 1.65
N LEU A 310 33.11 -17.01 0.46
CA LEU A 310 33.61 -17.66 -0.75
C LEU A 310 35.05 -18.16 -0.57
N GLU A 311 35.92 -17.35 0.03
CA GLU A 311 37.31 -17.71 0.36
C GLU A 311 37.37 -18.89 1.33
N LYS A 312 36.53 -18.91 2.37
CA LYS A 312 36.49 -20.05 3.30
C LYS A 312 35.96 -21.32 2.69
N ILE A 313 35.02 -21.21 1.76
CA ILE A 313 34.51 -22.36 1.02
C ILE A 313 35.62 -22.89 0.10
N SER A 314 36.37 -22.03 -0.60
CA SER A 314 37.44 -22.47 -1.51
C SER A 314 38.64 -23.09 -0.77
N LEU A 315 38.90 -22.70 0.48
CA LEU A 315 39.90 -23.32 1.36
C LEU A 315 39.43 -24.66 1.98
N SER A 316 38.16 -25.03 1.81
CA SER A 316 37.64 -26.32 2.25
C SER A 316 37.85 -27.40 1.18
N SER A 317 37.18 -28.55 1.29
CA SER A 317 37.20 -29.59 0.25
C SER A 317 36.37 -29.25 -1.00
N PHE A 318 35.77 -28.06 -1.07
CA PHE A 318 34.90 -27.63 -2.16
C PHE A 318 35.62 -26.64 -3.07
N ASP A 319 35.64 -26.94 -4.37
CA ASP A 319 36.08 -26.00 -5.39
C ASP A 319 34.90 -25.13 -5.83
N VAL A 320 35.03 -23.80 -5.67
CA VAL A 320 34.02 -22.81 -6.08
C VAL A 320 33.88 -22.71 -7.61
N ARG A 321 34.81 -23.28 -8.37
CA ARG A 321 34.73 -23.45 -9.83
C ARG A 321 33.97 -24.71 -10.25
N ASN A 322 33.64 -25.60 -9.31
CA ASN A 322 32.85 -26.79 -9.61
C ASN A 322 31.36 -26.43 -9.72
N ILE A 323 30.72 -26.87 -10.80
CA ILE A 323 29.28 -26.65 -11.08
C ILE A 323 28.39 -27.05 -9.89
N SER A 324 28.67 -28.20 -9.25
CA SER A 324 27.89 -28.67 -8.10
C SER A 324 27.99 -27.74 -6.89
N THR A 325 29.17 -27.15 -6.66
CA THR A 325 29.39 -26.14 -5.62
C THR A 325 28.64 -24.85 -5.96
N ILE A 326 28.70 -24.39 -7.21
CA ILE A 326 28.03 -23.15 -7.66
C ILE A 326 26.51 -23.21 -7.41
N HIS A 327 25.86 -24.36 -7.64
CA HIS A 327 24.45 -24.55 -7.31
C HIS A 327 24.14 -24.45 -5.80
N ARG A 328 25.15 -24.61 -4.94
CA ARG A 328 25.04 -24.57 -3.48
C ARG A 328 25.33 -23.19 -2.86
N LEU A 329 25.91 -22.27 -3.63
CA LEU A 329 26.36 -20.96 -3.13
C LEU A 329 25.23 -19.96 -2.80
N GLY A 330 23.96 -20.25 -3.15
CA GLY A 330 22.86 -19.32 -2.91
C GLY A 330 23.16 -17.92 -3.47
N LEU A 331 22.91 -16.85 -2.69
CA LEU A 331 23.20 -15.46 -3.10
C LEU A 331 24.69 -15.09 -3.12
N LEU A 332 25.60 -15.94 -2.64
CA LEU A 332 27.04 -15.66 -2.72
C LEU A 332 27.54 -15.59 -4.16
N VAL A 333 26.86 -16.26 -5.10
CA VAL A 333 27.17 -16.19 -6.53
C VAL A 333 27.14 -14.76 -7.10
N CYS A 334 26.41 -13.85 -6.46
CA CYS A 334 26.29 -12.46 -6.88
C CYS A 334 27.56 -11.63 -6.63
N PHE A 335 28.53 -12.19 -5.91
CA PHE A 335 29.80 -11.58 -5.52
C PHE A 335 30.98 -12.43 -5.99
N TYR A 336 30.80 -13.22 -7.04
CA TYR A 336 31.87 -14.02 -7.62
C TYR A 336 32.92 -13.09 -8.26
N ASP A 337 34.20 -13.32 -7.99
CA ASP A 337 35.32 -12.43 -8.32
C ASP A 337 36.42 -13.07 -9.19
N ASP A 338 36.56 -14.39 -9.17
CA ASP A 338 37.63 -15.13 -9.88
C ASP A 338 37.36 -15.32 -11.39
N LEU A 339 37.43 -14.23 -12.17
CA LEU A 339 37.11 -14.19 -13.61
C LEU A 339 38.25 -14.64 -14.55
N GLU A 340 39.51 -14.65 -14.12
CA GLU A 340 40.68 -14.74 -15.01
C GLU A 340 40.88 -16.10 -15.70
N LEU A 341 40.20 -17.16 -15.25
CA LEU A 341 40.33 -18.53 -15.77
C LEU A 341 38.97 -19.20 -16.04
N LEU A 342 37.92 -18.40 -16.22
CA LEU A 342 36.55 -18.86 -16.43
C LEU A 342 36.33 -19.23 -17.90
N ASP A 343 35.85 -20.45 -18.16
CA ASP A 343 35.40 -20.83 -19.50
C ASP A 343 33.95 -20.40 -19.78
N ALA A 344 33.54 -20.40 -21.05
CA ALA A 344 32.20 -19.99 -21.46
C ALA A 344 31.08 -20.85 -20.85
N THR A 345 31.34 -22.13 -20.54
CA THR A 345 30.33 -23.04 -19.96
C THR A 345 30.06 -22.69 -18.50
N LEU A 346 31.13 -22.46 -17.74
CA LEU A 346 31.04 -22.09 -16.35
C LEU A 346 30.46 -20.68 -16.19
N ALA A 347 30.79 -19.75 -17.09
CA ALA A 347 30.16 -18.43 -17.15
C ALA A 347 28.63 -18.53 -17.36
N GLN A 348 28.15 -19.41 -18.25
CA GLN A 348 26.72 -19.67 -18.44
C GLN A 348 26.05 -20.22 -17.17
N VAL A 349 26.71 -21.14 -16.46
CA VAL A 349 26.21 -21.69 -15.19
C VAL A 349 26.10 -20.59 -14.12
N LEU A 350 27.11 -19.72 -14.01
CA LEU A 350 27.10 -18.57 -13.10
C LEU A 350 25.96 -17.61 -13.44
N LEU A 351 25.82 -17.21 -14.71
CA LEU A 351 24.72 -16.34 -15.16
C LEU A 351 23.36 -16.94 -14.84
N HIS A 352 23.17 -18.26 -15.03
CA HIS A 352 21.94 -18.94 -14.64
C HIS A 352 21.69 -18.90 -13.13
N GLN A 353 22.71 -19.11 -12.32
CA GLN A 353 22.58 -18.97 -10.87
C GLN A 353 22.33 -17.52 -10.43
N MET A 354 22.80 -16.52 -11.17
CA MET A 354 22.64 -15.11 -10.83
C MET A 354 21.22 -14.55 -11.00
N ILE A 355 20.25 -15.33 -11.48
CA ILE A 355 18.82 -14.91 -11.51
C ILE A 355 18.35 -14.48 -10.12
N LYS A 356 18.80 -15.19 -9.08
CA LYS A 356 18.45 -14.89 -7.67
C LYS A 356 19.02 -13.57 -7.16
N CYS A 357 20.02 -12.98 -7.83
CA CYS A 357 20.64 -11.71 -7.40
C CYS A 357 19.69 -10.52 -7.47
N SER A 358 18.59 -10.62 -8.21
CA SER A 358 17.48 -9.66 -8.16
C SER A 358 16.90 -9.47 -6.76
N ARG A 359 17.09 -10.44 -5.84
CA ARG A 359 16.63 -10.37 -4.45
C ARG A 359 17.53 -9.54 -3.53
N LEU A 360 18.75 -9.18 -3.95
CA LEU A 360 19.68 -8.42 -3.11
C LEU A 360 19.17 -7.00 -2.80
N ARG A 361 19.24 -6.63 -1.53
CA ARG A 361 18.93 -5.31 -0.97
C ARG A 361 20.16 -4.41 -1.03
N GLY A 362 20.62 -4.11 -2.24
CA GLY A 362 21.81 -3.29 -2.48
C GLY A 362 22.74 -3.87 -3.54
N PHE A 363 23.80 -3.13 -3.87
CA PHE A 363 24.90 -3.58 -4.75
C PHE A 363 24.51 -4.01 -6.17
N GLN A 364 23.27 -3.72 -6.60
CA GLN A 364 22.75 -4.10 -7.91
C GLN A 364 23.64 -3.59 -9.06
N ALA A 365 24.29 -2.43 -8.91
CA ALA A 365 25.25 -1.92 -9.89
C ALA A 365 26.45 -2.86 -10.09
N ARG A 366 27.00 -3.42 -9.00
CA ARG A 366 28.11 -4.39 -9.04
C ARG A 366 27.65 -5.71 -9.65
N VAL A 367 26.43 -6.16 -9.32
CA VAL A 367 25.83 -7.37 -9.91
C VAL A 367 25.65 -7.20 -11.41
N GLN A 368 25.14 -6.05 -11.87
CA GLN A 368 24.98 -5.78 -13.30
C GLN A 368 26.32 -5.71 -14.02
N LYS A 369 27.35 -5.13 -13.40
CA LYS A 369 28.72 -5.16 -13.92
C LYS A 369 29.23 -6.60 -14.06
N LEU A 370 29.12 -7.41 -13.00
CA LEU A 370 29.52 -8.82 -13.02
C LEU A 370 28.76 -9.61 -14.09
N LYS A 371 27.46 -9.36 -14.27
CA LYS A 371 26.67 -9.97 -15.35
C LYS A 371 27.18 -9.57 -16.73
N ALA A 372 27.56 -8.31 -16.92
CA ALA A 372 28.13 -7.85 -18.18
C ALA A 372 29.48 -8.53 -18.46
N ASP A 373 30.38 -8.58 -17.47
CA ASP A 373 31.69 -9.23 -17.59
C ASP A 373 31.54 -10.74 -17.91
N LEU A 374 30.62 -11.43 -17.22
CA LEU A 374 30.31 -12.85 -17.47
C LEU A 374 29.61 -13.08 -18.81
N LEU A 375 28.81 -12.14 -19.28
CA LEU A 375 28.16 -12.20 -20.59
C LEU A 375 29.20 -12.11 -21.71
N ASP A 376 30.22 -11.26 -21.57
CA ASP A 376 31.32 -11.16 -22.53
C ASP A 376 32.11 -12.48 -22.59
N ILE A 377 32.41 -13.11 -21.46
CA ILE A 377 33.06 -14.43 -21.39
C ILE A 377 32.16 -15.54 -21.97
N ALA A 378 30.87 -15.57 -21.61
CA ALA A 378 29.92 -16.58 -22.05
C ALA A 378 29.66 -16.56 -23.57
N THR A 379 29.92 -15.43 -24.22
CA THR A 379 29.77 -15.21 -25.67
C THR A 379 31.09 -15.26 -26.43
N GLU A 380 32.22 -15.42 -25.74
CA GLU A 380 33.54 -15.51 -26.36
C GLU A 380 33.60 -16.71 -27.34
N ASN A 381 34.01 -16.46 -28.58
CA ASN A 381 34.12 -17.46 -29.67
C ASN A 381 32.80 -18.15 -30.08
N ARG A 382 31.63 -17.65 -29.67
CA ARG A 382 30.31 -18.16 -30.08
C ARG A 382 29.43 -17.05 -30.64
N THR A 383 28.45 -17.40 -31.47
CA THR A 383 27.48 -16.40 -31.94
C THR A 383 26.36 -16.22 -30.91
N LEU A 384 25.84 -14.99 -30.78
CA LEU A 384 24.70 -14.72 -29.89
C LEU A 384 23.46 -15.55 -30.26
N ASN A 385 23.31 -15.89 -31.54
CA ASN A 385 22.23 -16.76 -32.02
C ASN A 385 22.27 -18.17 -31.39
N GLU A 386 23.46 -18.71 -31.14
CA GLU A 386 23.64 -20.05 -30.56
C GLU A 386 23.51 -20.04 -29.04
N THR A 387 23.89 -18.96 -28.37
CA THR A 387 24.00 -18.90 -26.91
C THR A 387 22.77 -18.28 -26.23
N LEU A 388 21.88 -17.59 -26.95
CA LEU A 388 20.76 -16.83 -26.37
C LEU A 388 19.95 -17.59 -25.31
N GLY A 389 19.59 -18.85 -25.57
CA GLY A 389 18.81 -19.67 -24.64
C GLY A 389 19.54 -20.07 -23.35
N SER A 390 20.87 -19.98 -23.32
CA SER A 390 21.73 -20.33 -22.19
C SER A 390 22.14 -19.14 -21.30
N LEU A 391 21.88 -17.90 -21.75
CA LEU A 391 22.31 -16.68 -21.06
C LEU A 391 21.38 -16.25 -19.92
N SER A 392 20.28 -16.99 -19.69
CA SER A 392 19.37 -16.76 -18.57
C SER A 392 18.83 -15.32 -18.54
N ASP A 393 18.79 -14.63 -17.39
CA ASP A 393 18.31 -13.25 -17.25
C ASP A 393 19.37 -12.18 -17.60
N ALA A 394 20.61 -12.57 -17.90
CA ALA A 394 21.67 -11.66 -18.32
C ALA A 394 21.40 -11.06 -19.71
N VAL A 395 20.51 -11.69 -20.48
CA VAL A 395 19.99 -11.19 -21.77
C VAL A 395 19.39 -9.78 -21.68
N VAL A 396 18.93 -9.35 -20.51
CA VAL A 396 18.42 -7.98 -20.27
C VAL A 396 19.56 -6.95 -20.39
N GLY A 397 20.82 -7.35 -20.20
CA GLY A 397 21.98 -6.47 -20.37
C GLY A 397 22.37 -6.21 -21.83
N LEU A 398 21.75 -6.91 -22.80
CA LEU A 398 22.06 -6.77 -24.22
C LEU A 398 21.46 -5.45 -24.78
N PRO A 399 22.25 -4.62 -25.48
CA PRO A 399 21.73 -3.41 -26.11
C PRO A 399 20.79 -3.77 -27.27
N SER A 400 19.86 -2.86 -27.57
CA SER A 400 18.89 -3.02 -28.65
C SER A 400 19.53 -3.36 -29.99
N SER A 401 20.69 -2.79 -30.31
CA SER A 401 21.46 -3.09 -31.54
C SER A 401 21.90 -4.55 -31.67
N GLN A 402 22.28 -5.19 -30.56
CA GLN A 402 22.62 -6.62 -30.54
C GLN A 402 21.37 -7.49 -30.64
N LEU A 403 20.25 -7.08 -30.04
CA LEU A 403 18.99 -7.81 -30.18
C LEU A 403 18.43 -7.72 -31.61
N GLU A 404 18.67 -6.61 -32.31
CA GLU A 404 18.28 -6.46 -33.71
C GLU A 404 19.06 -7.36 -34.66
N SER A 405 20.31 -7.71 -34.34
CA SER A 405 21.14 -8.58 -35.18
C SER A 405 20.79 -10.07 -35.06
N LEU A 406 19.99 -10.45 -34.06
CA LEU A 406 19.52 -11.83 -33.87
C LEU A 406 18.67 -12.32 -35.06
N SER A 407 18.79 -13.61 -35.37
CA SER A 407 17.88 -14.25 -36.32
C SER A 407 16.54 -14.60 -35.65
N PRO A 408 15.41 -14.59 -36.39
CA PRO A 408 14.12 -15.05 -35.87
C PRO A 408 14.18 -16.46 -35.27
N GLU A 409 14.92 -17.37 -35.90
CA GLU A 409 15.04 -18.77 -35.49
C GLU A 409 15.73 -18.91 -34.12
N ALA A 410 16.73 -18.07 -33.85
CA ALA A 410 17.42 -18.05 -32.56
C ALA A 410 16.48 -17.63 -31.43
N VAL A 411 15.66 -16.59 -31.66
CA VAL A 411 14.66 -16.12 -30.67
C VAL A 411 13.58 -17.18 -30.44
N GLN A 412 13.12 -17.85 -31.51
CA GLN A 412 12.15 -18.94 -31.40
C GLN A 412 12.70 -20.14 -30.61
N ALA A 413 13.96 -20.53 -30.84
CA ALA A 413 14.60 -21.61 -30.09
C ALA A 413 14.79 -21.27 -28.60
N ALA A 414 15.03 -19.99 -28.28
CA ALA A 414 15.28 -19.51 -26.92
C ALA A 414 14.02 -19.13 -26.13
N ILE A 415 12.81 -19.23 -26.71
CA ILE A 415 11.58 -18.68 -26.11
C ILE A 415 11.27 -19.21 -24.70
N SER A 416 11.60 -20.48 -24.43
CA SER A 416 11.38 -21.12 -23.12
C SER A 416 12.22 -20.50 -22.00
N THR A 417 13.35 -19.88 -22.33
CA THR A 417 14.17 -19.09 -21.41
C THR A 417 13.65 -17.66 -21.34
N LEU A 418 13.47 -17.01 -22.50
CA LEU A 418 13.12 -15.59 -22.59
C LEU A 418 11.77 -15.25 -21.93
N ASN A 419 10.82 -16.18 -21.98
CA ASN A 419 9.49 -15.98 -21.39
C ASN A 419 9.48 -15.94 -19.86
N GLN A 420 10.55 -16.44 -19.20
CA GLN A 420 10.71 -16.45 -17.74
C GLN A 420 11.51 -15.24 -17.23
N VAL A 421 12.17 -14.51 -18.11
CA VAL A 421 13.04 -13.39 -17.75
C VAL A 421 12.18 -12.16 -17.40
N SER A 422 12.49 -11.56 -16.25
CA SER A 422 11.90 -10.30 -15.80
C SER A 422 12.89 -9.14 -15.96
N GLY A 423 12.38 -7.90 -16.01
CA GLY A 423 13.22 -6.70 -16.03
C GLY A 423 13.60 -6.21 -17.43
N TRP A 424 12.98 -6.76 -18.48
CA TRP A 424 13.14 -6.27 -19.85
C TRP A 424 12.84 -4.79 -19.98
N ALA A 425 13.69 -4.08 -20.71
CA ALA A 425 13.42 -2.73 -21.19
C ALA A 425 12.31 -2.79 -22.26
N LYS A 426 11.47 -1.75 -22.36
CA LYS A 426 10.33 -1.76 -23.29
C LYS A 426 10.80 -1.93 -24.74
N SER A 427 11.92 -1.31 -25.10
CA SER A 427 12.50 -1.44 -26.43
C SER A 427 12.94 -2.87 -26.75
N GLN A 428 13.53 -3.58 -25.77
CA GLN A 428 13.96 -4.97 -25.92
C GLN A 428 12.76 -5.90 -26.14
N VAL A 429 11.68 -5.73 -25.36
CA VAL A 429 10.44 -6.52 -25.52
C VAL A 429 9.87 -6.35 -26.93
N ILE A 430 9.85 -5.13 -27.47
CA ILE A 430 9.37 -4.85 -28.82
C ILE A 430 10.22 -5.58 -29.87
N ILE A 431 11.55 -5.50 -29.76
CA ILE A 431 12.48 -6.14 -30.71
C ILE A 431 12.31 -7.67 -30.67
N LEU A 432 12.36 -8.27 -29.48
CA LEU A 432 12.27 -9.72 -29.30
C LEU A 432 10.92 -10.27 -29.76
N SER A 433 9.83 -9.56 -29.47
CA SER A 433 8.49 -9.94 -29.93
C SER A 433 8.39 -9.93 -31.44
N ALA A 434 8.91 -8.88 -32.09
CA ALA A 434 8.93 -8.78 -33.54
C ALA A 434 9.76 -9.89 -34.19
N LYS A 435 10.90 -10.26 -33.59
CA LYS A 435 11.75 -11.36 -34.07
C LYS A 435 11.07 -12.72 -33.91
N TYR A 436 10.46 -12.99 -32.74
CA TYR A 436 9.75 -14.23 -32.48
C TYR A 436 8.61 -14.47 -33.49
N LEU A 437 7.89 -13.38 -33.83
CA LEU A 437 6.72 -13.41 -34.73
C LEU A 437 7.07 -13.15 -36.21
N ALA A 438 8.34 -13.07 -36.60
CA ALA A 438 8.73 -12.61 -37.94
C ALA A 438 8.14 -13.46 -39.09
N HIS A 439 7.96 -14.77 -38.86
CA HIS A 439 7.39 -15.70 -39.85
C HIS A 439 5.86 -15.81 -39.77
N GLU A 440 5.23 -15.16 -38.80
CA GLU A 440 3.78 -15.21 -38.58
C GLU A 440 3.09 -14.00 -39.20
N LYS A 441 2.28 -14.27 -40.22
CA LYS A 441 1.43 -13.23 -40.83
C LYS A 441 0.23 -12.87 -39.94
N VAL A 442 -0.28 -13.84 -39.19
CA VAL A 442 -1.42 -13.69 -38.28
C VAL A 442 -1.05 -14.37 -36.97
N LEU A 443 -1.27 -13.65 -35.88
CA LEU A 443 -0.99 -14.12 -34.54
C LEU A 443 -1.85 -15.34 -34.19
N SER A 444 -1.24 -16.40 -33.67
CA SER A 444 -1.94 -17.64 -33.30
C SER A 444 -1.97 -17.87 -31.78
N PHE A 445 -2.91 -18.70 -31.30
CA PHE A 445 -2.95 -19.09 -29.88
C PHE A 445 -1.64 -19.75 -29.43
N HIS A 446 -1.06 -20.62 -30.27
CA HIS A 446 0.16 -21.36 -29.93
C HIS A 446 1.32 -20.41 -29.63
N SER A 447 1.53 -19.41 -30.47
CA SER A 447 2.64 -18.47 -30.37
C SER A 447 2.50 -17.59 -29.14
N VAL A 448 1.32 -17.00 -28.95
CA VAL A 448 1.00 -16.18 -27.76
C VAL A 448 1.17 -16.98 -26.47
N SER A 449 0.81 -18.28 -26.48
CA SER A 449 0.93 -19.13 -25.29
C SER A 449 2.36 -19.29 -24.77
N GLN A 450 3.36 -19.06 -25.63
CA GLN A 450 4.78 -19.24 -25.31
C GLN A 450 5.50 -17.95 -24.92
N MET A 451 4.91 -16.76 -25.15
CA MET A 451 5.63 -15.49 -25.06
C MET A 451 5.90 -15.00 -23.63
N GLY A 452 5.08 -15.38 -22.64
CA GLY A 452 5.21 -14.91 -21.26
C GLY A 452 5.33 -13.38 -21.17
N ALA A 453 6.39 -12.88 -20.54
CA ALA A 453 6.67 -11.45 -20.40
C ALA A 453 6.84 -10.70 -21.75
N LEU A 454 7.20 -11.41 -22.83
CA LEU A 454 7.35 -10.79 -24.16
C LEU A 454 6.01 -10.36 -24.76
N LEU A 455 4.88 -10.84 -24.23
CA LEU A 455 3.55 -10.52 -24.77
C LEU A 455 3.27 -9.01 -24.85
N ALA A 456 3.84 -8.23 -23.93
CA ALA A 456 3.70 -6.77 -23.91
C ALA A 456 4.34 -6.06 -25.12
N GLY A 457 5.20 -6.72 -25.89
CA GLY A 457 5.81 -6.18 -27.12
C GLY A 457 5.00 -6.46 -28.39
N VAL A 458 3.94 -7.26 -28.31
CA VAL A 458 3.08 -7.56 -29.47
C VAL A 458 2.23 -6.33 -29.80
N GLY A 459 2.31 -5.86 -31.05
CA GLY A 459 1.60 -4.65 -31.46
C GLY A 459 0.08 -4.76 -31.30
N THR A 460 -0.58 -3.65 -30.97
CA THR A 460 -2.04 -3.57 -30.78
C THR A 460 -2.79 -4.06 -32.03
N GLN A 461 -2.30 -3.71 -33.22
CA GLN A 461 -2.90 -4.14 -34.48
C GLN A 461 -2.83 -5.67 -34.67
N ALA A 462 -1.77 -6.32 -34.19
CA ALA A 462 -1.63 -7.77 -34.27
C ALA A 462 -2.67 -8.50 -33.40
N PHE A 463 -2.91 -8.01 -32.18
CA PHE A 463 -3.99 -8.51 -31.33
C PHE A 463 -5.37 -8.33 -31.97
N TYR A 464 -5.61 -7.19 -32.62
CA TYR A 464 -6.87 -6.94 -33.32
C TYR A 464 -7.08 -7.86 -34.53
N ASN A 465 -6.00 -8.20 -35.25
CA ASN A 465 -6.05 -9.06 -36.43
C ASN A 465 -6.13 -10.57 -36.10
N MET A 466 -5.86 -10.97 -34.85
CA MET A 466 -5.88 -12.37 -34.38
C MET A 466 -7.26 -13.03 -34.57
N ASP A 467 -7.32 -14.34 -34.84
CA ASP A 467 -8.60 -15.05 -34.88
C ASP A 467 -9.32 -14.99 -33.52
N ARG A 468 -10.63 -14.76 -33.54
CA ARG A 468 -11.41 -14.61 -32.31
C ARG A 468 -11.40 -15.87 -31.45
N LYS A 469 -11.43 -17.07 -32.04
CA LYS A 469 -11.43 -18.33 -31.30
C LYS A 469 -10.11 -18.53 -30.57
N ASP A 470 -9.01 -18.23 -31.25
CA ASP A 470 -7.67 -18.29 -30.67
C ASP A 470 -7.55 -17.30 -29.52
N LEU A 471 -8.02 -16.06 -29.69
CA LEU A 471 -7.98 -15.03 -28.65
C LEU A 471 -8.79 -15.42 -27.40
N VAL A 472 -9.97 -16.01 -27.57
CA VAL A 472 -10.76 -16.59 -26.46
C VAL A 472 -9.99 -17.71 -25.76
N GLN A 473 -9.29 -18.55 -26.51
CA GLN A 473 -8.45 -19.60 -25.94
C GLN A 473 -7.28 -19.03 -25.13
N VAL A 474 -6.66 -17.93 -25.58
CA VAL A 474 -5.62 -17.21 -24.81
C VAL A 474 -6.20 -16.72 -23.48
N LEU A 475 -7.39 -16.13 -23.48
CA LEU A 475 -8.02 -15.61 -22.25
C LEU A 475 -8.36 -16.70 -21.24
N ARG A 476 -8.57 -17.94 -21.69
CA ARG A 476 -8.82 -19.10 -20.83
C ARG A 476 -7.54 -19.82 -20.38
N SER A 477 -6.38 -19.46 -20.93
CA SER A 477 -5.12 -20.12 -20.62
C SER A 477 -4.38 -19.43 -19.46
N THR A 478 -3.26 -20.02 -19.04
CA THR A 478 -2.36 -19.46 -18.02
C THR A 478 -1.76 -18.11 -18.42
N VAL A 479 -1.71 -17.78 -19.71
CA VAL A 479 -1.21 -16.50 -20.24
C VAL A 479 -2.11 -15.32 -19.89
N SER A 480 -3.36 -15.58 -19.47
CA SER A 480 -4.26 -14.55 -18.92
C SER A 480 -3.64 -13.75 -17.77
N GLN A 481 -2.67 -14.32 -17.03
CA GLN A 481 -1.93 -13.62 -15.98
C GLN A 481 -1.07 -12.45 -16.51
N HIS A 482 -0.56 -12.54 -17.74
CA HIS A 482 0.23 -11.49 -18.39
C HIS A 482 -0.62 -10.44 -19.11
N MET A 483 -1.95 -10.62 -19.17
CA MET A 483 -2.85 -9.65 -19.81
C MET A 483 -2.94 -8.32 -19.05
N SER A 484 -2.62 -8.32 -17.75
CA SER A 484 -2.49 -7.09 -16.96
C SER A 484 -1.30 -6.23 -17.38
N ASP A 485 -0.27 -6.84 -17.97
CA ASP A 485 0.97 -6.18 -18.37
C ASP A 485 0.84 -5.47 -19.72
N LEU A 486 -0.23 -5.77 -20.47
CA LEU A 486 -0.56 -5.10 -21.72
C LEU A 486 -0.88 -3.61 -21.50
N SER A 487 -0.42 -2.78 -22.43
CA SER A 487 -0.79 -1.38 -22.48
C SER A 487 -2.31 -1.19 -22.68
N PRO A 488 -2.88 -0.04 -22.27
CA PRO A 488 -4.29 0.23 -22.50
C PRO A 488 -4.72 0.12 -23.98
N ALA A 489 -3.85 0.49 -24.92
CA ALA A 489 -4.13 0.35 -26.35
C ALA A 489 -4.25 -1.13 -26.76
N GLN A 490 -3.30 -1.98 -26.35
CA GLN A 490 -3.32 -3.43 -26.61
C GLN A 490 -4.55 -4.10 -25.99
N GLN A 491 -4.89 -3.76 -24.74
CA GLN A 491 -6.10 -4.25 -24.07
C GLN A 491 -7.37 -3.92 -24.88
N HIS A 492 -7.46 -2.70 -25.42
CA HIS A 492 -8.57 -2.31 -26.28
C HIS A 492 -8.51 -2.94 -27.68
N GLY A 493 -7.33 -3.31 -28.19
CA GLY A 493 -7.18 -4.10 -29.42
C GLY A 493 -7.82 -5.49 -29.26
N VAL A 494 -7.50 -6.18 -28.15
CA VAL A 494 -8.12 -7.45 -27.74
C VAL A 494 -9.64 -7.31 -27.61
N LEU A 495 -10.11 -6.30 -26.87
CA LEU A 495 -11.56 -6.09 -26.67
C LEU A 495 -12.29 -5.75 -27.96
N SER A 496 -11.71 -4.93 -28.83
CA SER A 496 -12.30 -4.57 -30.12
C SER A 496 -12.53 -5.82 -30.97
N LYS A 497 -11.56 -6.74 -31.00
CA LYS A 497 -11.68 -8.01 -31.74
C LYS A 497 -12.75 -8.94 -31.19
N LEU A 498 -12.85 -9.05 -29.87
CA LEU A 498 -13.88 -9.89 -29.23
C LEU A 498 -15.31 -9.43 -29.54
N ASN A 499 -15.49 -8.14 -29.83
CA ASN A 499 -16.78 -7.50 -30.04
C ASN A 499 -17.25 -7.44 -31.51
N GLU A 500 -16.48 -7.93 -32.49
CA GLU A 500 -16.84 -7.84 -33.92
C GLU A 500 -18.08 -8.66 -34.33
N ALA A 501 -18.44 -9.73 -33.62
CA ALA A 501 -19.57 -10.58 -33.99
C ALA A 501 -20.86 -10.20 -33.26
N ARG A 502 -21.94 -9.94 -34.00
CA ARG A 502 -23.25 -9.57 -33.45
C ARG A 502 -23.95 -10.68 -32.65
N ASP A 503 -23.56 -11.95 -32.79
CA ASP A 503 -24.39 -13.11 -32.38
C ASP A 503 -23.77 -14.16 -31.43
N THR A 504 -22.62 -13.92 -30.80
CA THR A 504 -22.15 -14.84 -29.75
C THR A 504 -21.49 -14.11 -28.60
N ALA A 505 -22.10 -14.22 -27.43
CA ALA A 505 -21.73 -13.65 -26.15
C ALA A 505 -20.61 -14.33 -25.30
N PRO A 506 -19.88 -15.41 -25.68
CA PRO A 506 -18.99 -16.06 -24.71
C PRO A 506 -17.81 -15.17 -24.23
N GLY A 507 -17.29 -14.28 -25.08
CA GLY A 507 -16.00 -13.60 -24.83
C GLY A 507 -15.92 -12.67 -23.61
N ILE A 508 -16.98 -11.93 -23.25
CA ILE A 508 -16.90 -10.93 -22.16
C ILE A 508 -16.91 -11.59 -20.77
N VAL A 509 -17.66 -12.69 -20.63
CA VAL A 509 -17.74 -13.45 -19.38
C VAL A 509 -16.38 -14.09 -19.04
N GLU A 510 -15.57 -14.41 -20.07
CA GLU A 510 -14.26 -15.04 -19.92
C GLU A 510 -13.13 -14.08 -19.51
N LEU A 511 -13.34 -12.76 -19.62
CA LEU A 511 -12.32 -11.77 -19.27
C LEU A 511 -12.03 -11.77 -17.76
N GLN A 512 -10.78 -12.01 -17.37
CA GLN A 512 -10.39 -12.07 -15.96
C GLN A 512 -9.77 -10.76 -15.45
N GLY A 513 -9.83 -10.55 -14.13
CA GLY A 513 -9.07 -9.54 -13.41
C GLY A 513 -9.19 -8.12 -13.97
N ALA A 514 -8.03 -7.50 -14.22
CA ALA A 514 -7.90 -6.12 -14.66
C ALA A 514 -8.44 -5.83 -16.07
N LEU A 515 -8.54 -6.82 -16.96
CA LEU A 515 -9.01 -6.58 -18.34
C LEU A 515 -10.52 -6.30 -18.39
N PHE A 516 -11.29 -6.87 -17.45
CA PHE A 516 -12.73 -6.65 -17.36
C PHE A 516 -13.08 -5.19 -17.06
N LYS A 517 -12.20 -4.47 -16.36
CA LYS A 517 -12.38 -3.04 -16.07
C LYS A 517 -12.35 -2.17 -17.33
N GLU A 518 -11.88 -2.66 -18.46
CA GLU A 518 -11.85 -1.92 -19.73
C GLU A 518 -13.15 -2.10 -20.55
N VAL A 519 -13.97 -3.13 -20.26
CA VAL A 519 -15.25 -3.38 -20.95
C VAL A 519 -16.17 -2.16 -20.86
N SER A 520 -16.76 -1.75 -21.99
CA SER A 520 -17.61 -0.55 -22.03
C SER A 520 -18.93 -0.75 -21.29
N LEU A 521 -19.48 0.33 -20.72
CA LEU A 521 -20.81 0.28 -20.12
C LEU A 521 -21.89 -0.12 -21.13
N PHE A 522 -21.71 0.22 -22.41
CA PHE A 522 -22.61 -0.15 -23.48
C PHE A 522 -22.65 -1.67 -23.71
N ASP A 523 -21.49 -2.33 -23.75
CA ASP A 523 -21.43 -3.78 -23.96
C ASP A 523 -21.95 -4.55 -22.76
N LEU A 524 -21.66 -4.07 -21.54
CA LEU A 524 -22.22 -4.67 -20.32
C LEU A 524 -23.75 -4.64 -20.33
N ARG A 525 -24.38 -3.57 -20.83
CA ARG A 525 -25.85 -3.48 -20.94
C ARG A 525 -26.47 -4.47 -21.92
N ARG A 526 -25.70 -4.96 -22.90
CA ARG A 526 -26.18 -5.94 -23.88
C ARG A 526 -26.10 -7.37 -23.37
N GLU A 527 -25.28 -7.63 -22.35
CA GLU A 527 -25.08 -8.97 -21.81
C GLU A 527 -26.01 -9.24 -20.63
N LEU A 528 -26.82 -10.30 -20.73
CA LEU A 528 -27.84 -10.65 -19.73
C LEU A 528 -27.44 -11.85 -18.85
N ARG A 529 -26.26 -12.46 -19.06
CA ARG A 529 -25.86 -13.72 -18.41
C ARG A 529 -25.01 -13.55 -17.16
N PHE A 530 -24.84 -12.34 -16.63
CA PHE A 530 -24.04 -12.13 -15.42
C PHE A 530 -24.75 -12.65 -14.17
N ASN A 531 -23.97 -13.24 -13.26
CA ASN A 531 -24.40 -13.61 -11.91
C ASN A 531 -23.32 -13.20 -10.90
N SER A 532 -23.62 -13.28 -9.60
CA SER A 532 -22.68 -12.88 -8.55
C SER A 532 -21.38 -13.70 -8.53
N SER A 533 -21.45 -15.00 -8.83
CA SER A 533 -20.25 -15.88 -8.84
C SER A 533 -19.24 -15.49 -9.91
N VAL A 534 -19.70 -15.12 -11.11
CA VAL A 534 -18.85 -14.70 -12.23
C VAL A 534 -18.10 -13.41 -11.92
N LEU A 535 -18.67 -12.55 -11.07
CA LEU A 535 -18.10 -11.23 -10.77
C LEU A 535 -17.08 -11.23 -9.61
N LYS A 536 -16.97 -12.32 -8.83
CA LYS A 536 -16.09 -12.36 -7.65
C LYS A 536 -14.62 -12.13 -7.97
N GLU A 537 -14.16 -12.59 -9.14
CA GLU A 537 -12.74 -12.52 -9.55
C GLU A 537 -12.45 -11.34 -10.52
N LYS A 538 -13.44 -10.48 -10.78
CA LYS A 538 -13.33 -9.40 -11.79
C LYS A 538 -13.13 -8.05 -11.13
N GLU A 539 -12.21 -7.24 -11.67
CA GLU A 539 -12.09 -5.84 -11.26
C GLU A 539 -13.16 -4.99 -11.94
N LEU A 540 -13.86 -4.15 -11.16
CA LEU A 540 -14.93 -3.29 -11.66
C LEU A 540 -14.59 -1.80 -11.51
N ARG A 541 -14.88 -1.02 -12.55
CA ARG A 541 -15.03 0.44 -12.44
C ARG A 541 -16.31 0.78 -11.66
N ARG A 542 -16.35 1.94 -11.00
CA ARG A 542 -17.56 2.40 -10.27
C ARG A 542 -18.80 2.46 -11.16
N SER A 543 -18.68 2.95 -12.39
CA SER A 543 -19.76 2.97 -13.39
C SER A 543 -20.30 1.57 -13.70
N GLN A 544 -19.41 0.60 -13.91
CA GLN A 544 -19.78 -0.80 -14.16
C GLN A 544 -20.45 -1.41 -12.93
N ALA A 545 -19.90 -1.20 -11.73
CA ALA A 545 -20.46 -1.70 -10.49
C ALA A 545 -21.85 -1.12 -10.20
N LEU A 546 -22.06 0.19 -10.40
CA LEU A 546 -23.37 0.84 -10.26
C LEU A 546 -24.41 0.18 -11.16
N PHE A 547 -24.05 -0.06 -12.43
CA PHE A 547 -24.94 -0.73 -13.37
C PHE A 547 -25.22 -2.19 -12.99
N LEU A 548 -24.17 -2.98 -12.69
CA LEU A 548 -24.30 -4.40 -12.39
C LEU A 548 -25.04 -4.65 -11.08
N TYR A 549 -24.81 -3.83 -10.05
CA TYR A 549 -25.52 -3.95 -8.79
C TYR A 549 -27.01 -3.66 -8.96
N GLU A 550 -27.38 -2.57 -9.64
CA GLU A 550 -28.77 -2.23 -9.97
C GLU A 550 -29.46 -3.34 -10.79
N PHE A 551 -28.76 -3.86 -11.80
CA PHE A 551 -29.28 -4.93 -12.66
C PHE A 551 -29.50 -6.23 -11.87
N LEU A 552 -28.49 -6.70 -11.14
CA LEU A 552 -28.56 -7.97 -10.41
C LEU A 552 -29.53 -7.90 -9.22
N SER A 553 -29.64 -6.75 -8.56
CA SER A 553 -30.58 -6.58 -7.44
C SER A 553 -32.03 -6.83 -7.85
N LYS A 554 -32.39 -6.47 -9.09
CA LYS A 554 -33.72 -6.74 -9.66
C LYS A 554 -33.94 -8.22 -10.00
N VAL A 555 -32.86 -8.96 -10.27
CA VAL A 555 -32.92 -10.36 -10.70
C VAL A 555 -32.87 -11.32 -9.50
N THR A 556 -32.05 -11.05 -8.49
CA THR A 556 -31.83 -11.99 -7.37
C THR A 556 -32.93 -11.97 -6.32
N GLY A 557 -33.69 -10.88 -6.20
CA GLY A 557 -34.70 -10.69 -5.13
C GLY A 557 -34.12 -10.59 -3.72
N ARG A 558 -32.80 -10.75 -3.56
CA ARG A 558 -32.01 -10.60 -2.33
C ARG A 558 -30.72 -9.81 -2.61
N PRO A 559 -30.81 -8.46 -2.72
CA PRO A 559 -29.68 -7.60 -3.06
C PRO A 559 -28.51 -7.68 -2.05
N GLU A 560 -28.80 -8.02 -0.79
CA GLU A 560 -27.83 -8.16 0.30
C GLU A 560 -26.79 -9.27 0.06
N GLU A 561 -27.17 -10.37 -0.61
CA GLU A 561 -26.24 -11.47 -0.94
C GLU A 561 -25.16 -11.03 -1.93
N LEU A 562 -25.42 -9.99 -2.73
CA LEU A 562 -24.48 -9.43 -3.72
C LEU A 562 -23.28 -8.73 -3.06
N LEU A 563 -23.41 -8.31 -1.79
CA LEU A 563 -22.34 -7.65 -1.04
C LEU A 563 -21.12 -8.58 -0.84
N SER A 564 -21.34 -9.90 -0.89
CA SER A 564 -20.28 -10.91 -0.83
C SER A 564 -19.38 -10.92 -2.08
N ALA A 565 -19.82 -10.35 -3.19
CA ALA A 565 -19.02 -10.19 -4.42
C ALA A 565 -18.27 -8.85 -4.36
N GLY A 566 -17.19 -8.80 -3.59
CA GLY A 566 -16.54 -7.58 -3.07
C GLY A 566 -16.47 -6.36 -4.01
N GLN A 567 -16.17 -6.52 -5.30
CA GLN A 567 -16.08 -5.40 -6.25
C GLN A 567 -17.43 -4.74 -6.60
N LEU A 568 -18.55 -5.46 -6.44
CA LEU A 568 -19.90 -4.91 -6.63
C LEU A 568 -20.27 -3.85 -5.58
N ILE A 569 -19.60 -3.86 -4.42
CA ILE A 569 -19.90 -2.92 -3.32
C ILE A 569 -19.71 -1.45 -3.73
N LYS A 570 -18.84 -1.20 -4.72
CA LYS A 570 -18.65 0.10 -5.38
C LYS A 570 -19.93 0.67 -6.01
N GLY A 571 -20.89 -0.19 -6.33
CA GLY A 571 -22.15 0.14 -6.97
C GLY A 571 -23.34 0.33 -6.01
N VAL A 572 -23.15 0.13 -4.72
CA VAL A 572 -24.21 0.29 -3.73
C VAL A 572 -24.48 1.78 -3.50
N THR A 573 -25.69 2.25 -3.79
CA THR A 573 -26.07 3.65 -3.64
C THR A 573 -26.58 3.94 -2.21
N CYS A 574 -26.68 5.21 -1.84
CA CYS A 574 -27.31 5.60 -0.57
C CYS A 574 -28.78 5.16 -0.49
N SER A 575 -29.51 5.18 -1.61
CA SER A 575 -30.88 4.66 -1.67
C SER A 575 -30.96 3.16 -1.39
N HIS A 576 -29.99 2.36 -1.88
CA HIS A 576 -29.91 0.93 -1.56
C HIS A 576 -29.65 0.71 -0.07
N ILE A 577 -28.73 1.47 0.53
CA ILE A 577 -28.42 1.39 1.97
C ILE A 577 -29.64 1.78 2.81
N ASP A 578 -30.31 2.88 2.44
CA ASP A 578 -31.46 3.40 3.17
C ASP A 578 -32.65 2.43 3.09
N ALA A 579 -32.80 1.71 1.96
CA ALA A 579 -33.86 0.72 1.74
C ALA A 579 -33.66 -0.63 2.49
N MET A 580 -32.45 -0.97 2.94
CA MET A 580 -32.22 -2.20 3.71
C MET A 580 -32.99 -2.18 5.04
N ASP A 581 -33.60 -3.30 5.42
CA ASP A 581 -34.16 -3.43 6.76
C ASP A 581 -33.06 -3.47 7.83
N ALA A 582 -33.43 -3.14 9.07
CA ALA A 582 -32.49 -3.04 10.18
C ALA A 582 -31.70 -4.33 10.44
N ASN A 583 -32.34 -5.50 10.35
CA ASN A 583 -31.71 -6.78 10.65
C ASN A 583 -30.75 -7.18 9.53
N SER A 584 -31.17 -7.04 8.28
CA SER A 584 -30.33 -7.32 7.11
C SER A 584 -29.12 -6.39 7.06
N PHE A 585 -29.29 -5.09 7.30
CA PHE A 585 -28.20 -4.13 7.35
C PHE A 585 -27.14 -4.51 8.39
N LEU A 586 -27.56 -4.80 9.63
CA LEU A 586 -26.64 -5.19 10.71
C LEU A 586 -25.95 -6.53 10.42
N ALA A 587 -26.67 -7.51 9.86
CA ALA A 587 -26.11 -8.82 9.52
C ALA A 587 -25.03 -8.75 8.43
N HIS A 588 -25.15 -7.81 7.48
CA HIS A 588 -24.26 -7.70 6.33
C HIS A 588 -23.23 -6.56 6.43
N PHE A 589 -23.26 -5.74 7.49
CA PHE A 589 -22.37 -4.59 7.66
C PHE A 589 -20.88 -4.95 7.54
N ARG A 590 -20.48 -6.14 8.01
CA ARG A 590 -19.09 -6.64 7.91
C ARG A 590 -18.56 -6.67 6.48
N TYR A 591 -19.41 -6.86 5.47
CA TYR A 591 -18.98 -6.79 4.06
C TYR A 591 -18.52 -5.38 3.67
N PHE A 592 -19.20 -4.33 4.17
CA PHE A 592 -18.78 -2.96 3.97
C PHE A 592 -17.50 -2.64 4.75
N GLU A 593 -17.43 -3.04 6.02
CA GLU A 593 -16.27 -2.81 6.88
C GLU A 593 -14.98 -3.46 6.31
N ASN A 594 -15.08 -4.71 5.83
CA ASN A 594 -13.95 -5.42 5.24
C ASN A 594 -13.51 -4.85 3.88
N ASN A 595 -14.37 -4.06 3.21
CA ASN A 595 -14.11 -3.50 1.88
C ASN A 595 -14.14 -1.95 1.86
N LEU A 596 -13.85 -1.29 2.99
CA LEU A 596 -13.89 0.18 3.12
C LEU A 596 -13.08 0.91 2.05
N SER A 597 -11.95 0.36 1.60
CA SER A 597 -11.10 0.95 0.55
C SER A 597 -11.75 1.02 -0.83
N LEU A 598 -12.82 0.24 -1.06
CA LEU A 598 -13.59 0.27 -2.30
C LEU A 598 -14.72 1.31 -2.29
N LEU A 599 -15.13 1.76 -1.11
CA LEU A 599 -16.25 2.68 -0.92
C LEU A 599 -15.85 4.13 -1.17
N SER A 600 -16.77 4.95 -1.68
CA SER A 600 -16.61 6.40 -1.69
C SER A 600 -16.90 7.01 -0.30
N PRO A 601 -16.33 8.18 0.03
CA PRO A 601 -16.69 8.91 1.25
C PRO A 601 -18.19 9.13 1.40
N ASP A 602 -18.92 9.33 0.31
CA ASP A 602 -20.38 9.47 0.31
C ASP A 602 -21.07 8.16 0.73
N GLN A 603 -20.64 7.01 0.21
CA GLN A 603 -21.16 5.71 0.63
C GLN A 603 -20.93 5.48 2.13
N VAL A 604 -19.74 5.81 2.64
CA VAL A 604 -19.43 5.66 4.08
C VAL A 604 -20.26 6.63 4.94
N ASN A 605 -20.51 7.85 4.48
CA ASN A 605 -21.42 8.79 5.15
C ASN A 605 -22.87 8.27 5.20
N CYS A 606 -23.36 7.66 4.12
CA CYS A 606 -24.67 7.03 4.08
C CYS A 606 -24.77 5.80 5.00
N LEU A 607 -23.76 4.94 5.01
CA LEU A 607 -23.65 3.83 5.96
C LEU A 607 -23.67 4.34 7.40
N ALA A 608 -22.92 5.39 7.72
CA ALA A 608 -22.88 5.99 9.05
C ALA A 608 -24.25 6.52 9.47
N SER A 609 -24.96 7.19 8.56
CA SER A 609 -26.30 7.72 8.82
C SER A 609 -27.30 6.58 9.08
N LYS A 610 -27.32 5.56 8.22
CA LYS A 610 -28.19 4.38 8.39
C LYS A 610 -27.90 3.64 9.70
N TYR A 611 -26.63 3.48 10.05
CA TYR A 611 -26.23 2.84 11.30
C TYR A 611 -26.69 3.65 12.52
N TRP A 612 -26.57 4.98 12.45
CA TRP A 612 -27.04 5.88 13.50
C TRP A 612 -28.55 5.79 13.72
N ASP A 613 -29.33 5.59 12.65
CA ASP A 613 -30.78 5.45 12.75
C ASP A 613 -31.20 4.08 13.29
N VAL A 614 -30.50 3.01 12.90
CA VAL A 614 -30.84 1.63 13.25
C VAL A 614 -30.31 1.20 14.62
N SER A 615 -29.06 1.53 14.97
CA SER A 615 -28.42 1.08 16.22
C SER A 615 -27.27 2.00 16.68
N ARG A 616 -27.62 3.06 17.44
CA ARG A 616 -26.65 4.05 17.96
C ARG A 616 -25.61 3.44 18.90
N SER A 617 -26.00 2.52 19.77
CA SER A 617 -25.13 1.97 20.83
C SER A 617 -24.07 1.00 20.31
N SER A 618 -24.33 0.33 19.17
CA SER A 618 -23.40 -0.65 18.58
C SER A 618 -22.63 -0.10 17.37
N MET A 619 -22.79 1.18 17.05
CA MET A 619 -22.13 1.80 15.90
C MET A 619 -20.61 1.79 16.03
N PRO A 620 -19.87 1.31 15.00
CA PRO A 620 -18.44 1.47 14.93
C PRO A 620 -18.06 2.95 15.01
N LEU A 621 -17.26 3.30 16.02
CA LEU A 621 -17.03 4.70 16.39
C LEU A 621 -16.28 5.52 15.32
N PHE A 622 -15.54 4.86 14.42
CA PHE A 622 -14.92 5.55 13.28
C PHE A 622 -15.95 6.20 12.34
N LEU A 623 -17.16 5.64 12.22
CA LEU A 623 -18.21 6.20 11.36
C LEU A 623 -18.72 7.56 11.86
N LEU A 624 -18.52 7.90 13.14
CA LEU A 624 -18.92 9.20 13.67
C LEU A 624 -18.17 10.37 13.01
N VAL A 625 -16.97 10.12 12.47
CA VAL A 625 -16.19 11.17 11.79
C VAL A 625 -16.73 11.50 10.40
N THR A 626 -17.53 10.61 9.79
CA THR A 626 -18.13 10.86 8.48
C THR A 626 -19.44 11.63 8.59
N LEU A 627 -20.14 11.54 9.73
CA LEU A 627 -21.31 12.36 10.06
C LEU A 627 -20.94 13.85 10.32
N PRO A 628 -21.92 14.77 10.31
CA PRO A 628 -21.69 16.17 10.65
C PRO A 628 -20.91 16.37 11.96
N ALA A 629 -20.00 17.33 12.02
CA ALA A 629 -19.04 17.47 13.12
C ALA A 629 -19.70 17.57 14.52
N ARG A 630 -20.96 18.00 14.61
CA ARG A 630 -21.75 18.00 15.85
C ARG A 630 -21.85 16.63 16.52
N PHE A 631 -21.86 15.54 15.75
CA PHE A 631 -21.93 14.18 16.29
C PHE A 631 -20.65 13.79 17.04
N LEU A 632 -19.51 14.43 16.76
CA LEU A 632 -18.26 14.20 17.50
C LEU A 632 -18.33 14.69 18.94
N ALA A 633 -19.17 15.70 19.22
CA ALA A 633 -19.41 16.17 20.58
C ALA A 633 -20.09 15.09 21.44
N SER A 634 -20.80 14.14 20.82
CA SER A 634 -21.51 13.06 21.52
C SER A 634 -20.58 12.02 22.15
N VAL A 635 -19.29 11.96 21.77
CA VAL A 635 -18.35 10.97 22.31
C VAL A 635 -17.93 11.38 23.73
N PRO A 636 -18.36 10.70 24.81
CA PRO A 636 -17.93 11.04 26.17
C PRO A 636 -16.47 10.63 26.41
N ALA A 637 -15.86 11.15 27.47
CA ALA A 637 -14.48 10.80 27.84
C ALA A 637 -14.29 9.28 28.06
N SER A 638 -15.31 8.59 28.59
CA SER A 638 -15.31 7.14 28.78
C SER A 638 -15.23 6.32 27.47
N LYS A 639 -15.55 6.93 26.33
CA LYS A 639 -15.49 6.30 25.00
C LYS A 639 -14.28 6.76 24.17
N CYS A 640 -13.32 7.50 24.76
CA CYS A 640 -12.14 7.96 24.04
C CYS A 640 -11.25 6.80 23.54
N ALA A 641 -10.90 5.83 24.40
CA ALA A 641 -10.10 4.68 23.98
C ALA A 641 -10.74 3.87 22.83
N PRO A 642 -12.01 3.43 22.91
CA PRO A 642 -12.63 2.71 21.80
C PRO A 642 -12.79 3.58 20.54
N PHE A 643 -12.99 4.90 20.68
CA PHE A 643 -13.03 5.82 19.53
C PHE A 643 -11.69 5.88 18.81
N LEU A 644 -10.59 6.03 19.56
CA LEU A 644 -9.24 6.08 19.00
C LEU A 644 -8.86 4.76 18.34
N ILE A 645 -9.12 3.62 18.96
CA ILE A 645 -8.85 2.29 18.38
C ILE A 645 -9.64 2.09 17.08
N SER A 646 -10.93 2.44 17.08
CA SER A 646 -11.79 2.29 15.91
C SER A 646 -11.31 3.17 14.75
N LEU A 647 -10.94 4.42 15.03
CA LEU A 647 -10.48 5.37 14.02
C LEU A 647 -9.03 5.08 13.56
N GLY A 648 -8.14 4.67 14.45
CA GLY A 648 -6.72 4.39 14.22
C GLY A 648 -6.44 3.22 13.26
N LYS A 649 -7.43 2.35 13.03
CA LYS A 649 -7.37 1.27 12.03
C LYS A 649 -7.50 1.79 10.58
N ASN A 650 -8.06 2.99 10.41
CA ASN A 650 -8.44 3.57 9.13
C ASN A 650 -7.56 4.78 8.77
N GLN A 651 -7.39 5.05 7.47
CA GLN A 651 -6.72 6.28 7.02
C GLN A 651 -7.74 7.44 7.06
N LEU A 652 -7.49 8.49 7.84
CA LEU A 652 -8.47 9.56 8.03
C LEU A 652 -8.79 10.28 6.70
N ASP A 653 -7.80 10.41 5.82
CA ASP A 653 -7.97 11.02 4.48
C ASP A 653 -8.92 10.24 3.56
N SER A 654 -9.16 8.95 3.83
CA SER A 654 -10.17 8.17 3.10
C SER A 654 -11.60 8.41 3.62
N LEU A 655 -11.75 8.96 4.82
CA LEU A 655 -13.03 9.17 5.49
C LEU A 655 -13.46 10.65 5.49
N VAL A 656 -12.51 11.57 5.64
CA VAL A 656 -12.76 13.01 5.81
C VAL A 656 -11.83 13.80 4.88
N LEU A 657 -12.40 14.37 3.83
CA LEU A 657 -11.66 15.13 2.81
C LEU A 657 -11.59 16.63 3.10
N ASP A 658 -12.60 17.19 3.79
CA ASP A 658 -12.61 18.61 4.16
C ASP A 658 -11.56 18.88 5.26
N SER A 659 -10.67 19.84 5.00
CA SER A 659 -9.57 20.19 5.91
C SER A 659 -10.04 20.81 7.23
N TYR A 660 -11.10 21.61 7.23
CA TYR A 660 -11.70 22.18 8.43
C TYR A 660 -12.35 21.09 9.30
N LYS A 661 -13.13 20.18 8.70
CA LYS A 661 -13.71 19.03 9.40
C LYS A 661 -12.64 18.11 9.96
N LYS A 662 -11.58 17.84 9.17
CA LYS A 662 -10.41 17.08 9.62
C LYS A 662 -9.79 17.71 10.86
N ASN A 663 -9.62 19.03 10.88
CA ASN A 663 -9.12 19.74 12.05
C ASN A 663 -10.03 19.60 13.28
N LEU A 664 -11.35 19.58 13.12
CA LEU A 664 -12.29 19.32 14.23
C LEU A 664 -12.17 17.89 14.78
N VAL A 665 -12.04 16.89 13.90
CA VAL A 665 -11.79 15.49 14.28
C VAL A 665 -10.47 15.39 15.05
N LEU A 666 -9.40 16.02 14.53
CA LEU A 666 -8.09 16.00 15.18
C LEU A 666 -8.10 16.68 16.54
N ARG A 667 -8.84 17.78 16.73
CA ARG A 667 -9.03 18.38 18.06
C ARG A 667 -9.68 17.40 19.04
N LYS A 668 -10.66 16.61 18.59
CA LYS A 668 -11.28 15.57 19.41
C LYS A 668 -10.31 14.44 19.75
N VAL A 669 -9.50 14.00 18.78
CA VAL A 669 -8.43 13.01 18.97
C VAL A 669 -7.45 13.49 20.03
N LEU A 670 -6.92 14.72 19.89
CA LEU A 670 -5.98 15.32 20.83
C LEU A 670 -6.56 15.46 22.24
N LYS A 671 -7.84 15.84 22.36
CA LYS A 671 -8.57 15.86 23.63
C LYS A 671 -8.65 14.48 24.28
N CYS A 672 -8.88 13.44 23.48
CA CYS A 672 -8.91 12.06 23.98
C CYS A 672 -7.53 11.53 24.38
N LEU A 673 -6.45 12.04 23.78
CA LEU A 673 -5.07 11.72 24.15
C LEU A 673 -4.56 12.52 25.36
N GLY A 674 -5.30 13.52 25.84
CA GLY A 674 -4.79 14.43 26.88
C GLY A 674 -3.57 15.24 26.42
N ASN A 675 -3.40 15.44 25.12
CA ASN A 675 -2.26 16.10 24.48
C ASN A 675 -0.88 15.43 24.69
N SER A 676 -0.83 14.14 25.05
CA SER A 676 0.44 13.40 25.12
C SER A 676 0.30 11.91 24.74
N MET A 677 1.39 11.31 24.27
CA MET A 677 1.58 9.87 24.15
C MET A 677 2.67 9.47 25.12
N ALA A 678 2.23 9.02 26.30
CA ALA A 678 3.12 8.72 27.41
C ALA A 678 3.93 7.44 27.18
N ASP A 679 3.34 6.43 26.54
CA ASP A 679 3.89 5.09 26.39
C ASP A 679 3.58 4.48 25.02
N GLU A 680 4.12 3.29 24.80
CA GLU A 680 3.98 2.50 23.57
C GLU A 680 2.51 2.08 23.34
N TYR A 681 1.72 1.84 24.40
CA TYR A 681 0.32 1.43 24.29
C TYR A 681 -0.54 2.51 23.62
N ILE A 682 -0.29 3.78 23.92
CA ILE A 682 -1.00 4.88 23.25
C ILE A 682 -0.64 4.94 21.76
N VAL A 683 0.62 4.67 21.39
CA VAL A 683 1.04 4.64 19.96
C VAL A 683 0.29 3.55 19.20
N ASP A 684 0.18 2.36 19.78
CA ASP A 684 -0.59 1.24 19.22
C ASP A 684 -2.07 1.56 19.04
N ILE A 685 -2.67 2.27 20.00
CA ILE A 685 -4.07 2.72 19.94
C ILE A 685 -4.27 3.77 18.84
N VAL A 686 -3.32 4.69 18.68
CA VAL A 686 -3.37 5.76 17.67
C VAL A 686 -3.24 5.19 16.26
N GLY A 687 -2.36 4.20 16.06
CA GLY A 687 -2.20 3.52 14.77
C GLY A 687 -1.96 4.49 13.61
N LYS A 688 -2.78 4.40 12.55
CA LYS A 688 -2.67 5.22 11.34
C LYS A 688 -2.97 6.71 11.56
N LEU A 689 -3.58 7.09 12.70
CA LEU A 689 -3.81 8.51 13.02
C LEU A 689 -2.51 9.28 13.27
N LEU A 690 -1.41 8.57 13.52
CA LEU A 690 -0.08 9.13 13.70
C LEU A 690 0.32 10.08 12.54
N CYS A 691 -0.07 9.74 11.31
CA CYS A 691 0.19 10.54 10.10
C CYS A 691 -0.54 11.90 10.08
N HIS A 692 -1.55 12.09 10.92
CA HIS A 692 -2.37 13.30 10.95
C HIS A 692 -2.17 14.13 12.21
N LEU A 693 -1.31 13.70 13.13
CA LEU A 693 -0.99 14.49 14.32
C LEU A 693 -0.24 15.77 13.92
N PRO A 694 -0.55 16.92 14.53
CA PRO A 694 0.10 18.18 14.18
C PRO A 694 1.59 18.13 14.53
N ALA A 695 2.40 18.91 13.82
CA ALA A 695 3.85 18.97 14.01
C ALA A 695 4.24 19.24 15.47
N THR A 696 3.54 20.15 16.15
CA THR A 696 3.78 20.47 17.58
C THR A 696 3.58 19.27 18.50
N PHE A 697 2.66 18.38 18.16
CA PHE A 697 2.44 17.14 18.93
C PHE A 697 3.51 16.10 18.64
N ILE A 698 3.99 15.99 17.40
CA ILE A 698 5.13 15.12 17.07
C ILE A 698 6.38 15.59 17.82
N GLU A 699 6.60 16.91 17.89
CA GLU A 699 7.74 17.54 18.58
C GLU A 699 7.70 17.34 20.10
N ARG A 700 6.55 17.50 20.76
CA ARG A 700 6.49 17.56 22.24
C ARG A 700 5.55 16.57 22.90
N GLY A 701 4.59 16.06 22.15
CA GLY A 701 3.55 15.16 22.65
C GLY A 701 4.01 13.71 22.77
N ILE A 702 5.02 13.28 22.00
CA ILE A 702 5.52 11.89 22.02
C ILE A 702 6.65 11.76 23.03
N SER A 703 6.46 10.96 24.08
CA SER A 703 7.52 10.71 25.07
C SER A 703 8.72 10.01 24.44
N PRO A 704 9.94 10.12 25.04
CA PRO A 704 11.10 9.34 24.58
C PRO A 704 10.83 7.83 24.55
N ARG A 705 10.07 7.30 25.52
CA ARG A 705 9.70 5.89 25.60
C ARG A 705 8.83 5.44 24.42
N ALA A 706 7.86 6.29 24.03
CA ALA A 706 6.95 6.01 22.92
C ALA A 706 7.57 6.18 21.53
N TRP A 707 8.70 6.92 21.42
CA TRP A 707 9.27 7.32 20.13
C TRP A 707 9.70 6.15 19.25
N ALA A 708 10.39 5.15 19.82
CA ALA A 708 10.86 3.98 19.08
C ALA A 708 9.70 3.22 18.41
N THR A 709 8.55 3.12 19.09
CA THR A 709 7.34 2.49 18.58
C THR A 709 6.62 3.37 17.53
N ALA A 710 6.69 4.70 17.67
CA ALA A 710 6.04 5.63 16.74
C ALA A 710 6.80 5.78 15.41
N LEU A 711 8.13 5.62 15.43
CA LEU A 711 8.99 5.91 14.27
C LEU A 711 8.64 5.08 13.01
N PRO A 712 8.42 3.75 13.08
CA PRO A 712 8.00 2.97 11.90
C PRO A 712 6.66 3.44 11.33
N GLY A 713 5.70 3.79 12.20
CA GLY A 713 4.40 4.30 11.79
C GLY A 713 4.50 5.66 11.09
N LEU A 714 5.33 6.58 11.60
CA LEU A 714 5.61 7.87 10.96
C LEU A 714 6.27 7.68 9.59
N ARG A 715 7.16 6.69 9.44
CA ARG A 715 7.85 6.39 8.19
C ARG A 715 6.91 5.82 7.13
N ALA A 716 5.93 5.04 7.54
CA ALA A 716 4.92 4.47 6.65
C ALA A 716 3.86 5.50 6.21
N CYS A 717 3.89 6.73 6.72
CA CYS A 717 2.95 7.76 6.31
C CYS A 717 3.16 8.14 4.83
N PRO A 718 2.09 8.16 4.02
CA PRO A 718 2.19 8.41 2.58
C PRO A 718 2.75 9.79 2.26
N ASP A 719 2.31 10.82 3.00
CA ASP A 719 2.81 12.20 2.89
C ASP A 719 2.76 12.90 4.25
N LEU A 720 3.93 13.37 4.73
CA LEU A 720 4.05 14.27 5.88
C LEU A 720 4.14 15.73 5.40
N SER A 721 3.48 16.64 6.10
CA SER A 721 3.58 18.08 5.82
C SER A 721 5.01 18.60 6.06
N PRO A 722 5.42 19.73 5.46
CA PRO A 722 6.73 20.34 5.72
C PRO A 722 6.99 20.57 7.21
N GLU A 723 5.98 20.99 7.97
CA GLU A 723 6.08 21.21 9.41
C GLU A 723 6.22 19.89 10.18
N GLN A 724 5.47 18.86 9.81
CA GLN A 724 5.62 17.52 10.40
C GLN A 724 7.01 16.94 10.11
N LYS A 725 7.51 17.11 8.88
CA LYS A 725 8.86 16.70 8.48
C LYS A 725 9.94 17.38 9.33
N ALA A 726 9.81 18.68 9.59
CA ALA A 726 10.71 19.41 10.47
C ALA A 726 10.65 18.89 11.92
N ALA A 727 9.46 18.63 12.45
CA ALA A 727 9.29 18.06 13.79
C ALA A 727 9.91 16.66 13.92
N VAL A 728 9.71 15.79 12.91
CA VAL A 728 10.33 14.46 12.88
C VAL A 728 11.86 14.58 12.85
N ARG A 729 12.41 15.46 12.00
CA ARG A 729 13.86 15.71 11.93
C ARG A 729 14.43 16.14 13.29
N LEU A 730 13.78 17.09 13.97
CA LEU A 730 14.21 17.56 15.29
C LEU A 730 14.28 16.40 16.28
N ARG A 731 13.22 15.59 16.36
CA ARG A 731 13.15 14.43 17.26
C ARG A 731 14.19 13.37 16.93
N LEU A 732 14.47 13.14 15.65
CA LEU A 732 15.55 12.23 15.25
C LEU A 732 16.91 12.72 15.72
N LEU A 733 17.20 14.01 15.61
CA LEU A 733 18.47 14.58 16.11
C LEU A 733 18.57 14.51 17.65
N GLU A 734 17.47 14.72 18.37
CA GLU A 734 17.43 14.58 19.83
C GLU A 734 17.69 13.14 20.31
N GLN A 735 17.15 12.15 19.60
CA GLN A 735 17.21 10.74 20.01
C GLN A 735 18.47 10.02 19.49
N CYS A 736 18.85 10.26 18.25
CA CYS A 736 19.99 9.60 17.60
C CYS A 736 21.29 10.41 17.69
N GLY A 737 21.22 11.65 18.18
CA GLY A 737 22.34 12.58 18.12
C GLY A 737 22.62 13.09 16.70
N PRO A 738 23.74 13.81 16.51
CA PRO A 738 24.08 14.39 15.22
C PRO A 738 24.57 13.31 14.23
N PRO A 739 24.39 13.50 12.90
CA PRO A 739 24.69 12.51 11.87
C PRO A 739 26.11 11.92 11.90
N GLN A 740 27.08 12.69 12.41
CA GLN A 740 28.48 12.25 12.54
C GLN A 740 28.62 11.05 13.48
N ASN A 741 27.71 10.87 14.44
CA ASN A 741 27.74 9.83 15.46
C ASN A 741 26.85 8.63 15.12
N TRP A 742 26.13 8.66 14.00
CA TRP A 742 25.21 7.57 13.64
C TRP A 742 25.96 6.29 13.27
N THR A 743 25.37 5.15 13.64
CA THR A 743 25.84 3.81 13.27
C THR A 743 25.19 3.33 11.97
N ALA A 744 25.67 2.21 11.43
CA ALA A 744 25.06 1.59 10.26
C ALA A 744 23.60 1.21 10.51
N GLU A 745 23.28 0.74 11.73
CA GLU A 745 21.94 0.39 12.16
C GLU A 745 21.04 1.63 12.21
N THR A 746 21.54 2.77 12.73
CA THR A 746 20.80 4.04 12.71
C THR A 746 20.46 4.46 11.30
N VAL A 747 21.43 4.48 10.39
CA VAL A 747 21.20 4.92 9.00
C VAL A 747 20.21 3.99 8.28
N LYS A 748 20.33 2.66 8.47
CA LYS A 748 19.38 1.67 7.92
C LYS A 748 17.97 1.87 8.48
N ASP A 749 17.86 2.11 9.79
CA ASP A 749 16.57 2.36 10.42
C ASP A 749 15.98 3.69 9.96
N LEU A 750 16.74 4.76 9.75
CA LEU A 750 16.17 6.01 9.24
C LEU A 750 15.60 5.84 7.82
N GLY A 751 16.32 5.12 6.94
CA GLY A 751 15.88 4.79 5.58
C GLY A 751 15.38 6.03 4.82
N PRO A 752 14.12 6.07 4.33
CA PRO A 752 13.57 7.23 3.62
C PRO A 752 13.63 8.56 4.40
N PHE A 753 13.74 8.56 5.73
CA PHE A 753 13.89 9.79 6.51
C PHE A 753 15.25 10.47 6.35
N LEU A 754 16.22 9.84 5.68
CA LEU A 754 17.47 10.52 5.30
C LEU A 754 17.21 11.77 4.44
N ILE A 755 16.10 11.83 3.68
CA ILE A 755 15.74 13.01 2.89
C ILE A 755 15.37 14.25 3.73
N LEU A 756 15.17 14.09 5.04
CA LEU A 756 14.79 15.19 5.93
C LEU A 756 15.99 16.06 6.33
N PHE A 757 17.21 15.56 6.14
CA PHE A 757 18.46 16.19 6.57
C PHE A 757 19.06 17.07 5.47
N SER A 758 19.86 18.06 5.84
CA SER A 758 20.54 18.94 4.87
C SER A 758 21.73 18.23 4.23
N GLY A 759 22.22 18.77 3.11
CA GLY A 759 23.39 18.20 2.43
C GLY A 759 24.66 18.13 3.31
N ASP A 760 24.90 19.12 4.15
CA ASP A 760 26.07 19.13 5.05
C ASP A 760 25.99 18.07 6.15
N GLU A 761 24.79 17.84 6.70
CA GLU A 761 24.51 16.77 7.65
C GLU A 761 24.75 15.39 7.01
N LEU A 762 24.21 15.20 5.81
CA LEU A 762 24.31 13.95 5.07
C LEU A 762 25.70 13.67 4.52
N ARG A 763 26.59 14.66 4.37
CA ARG A 763 27.96 14.46 3.89
C ARG A 763 28.72 13.43 4.73
N SER A 764 28.55 13.49 6.06
CA SER A 764 29.17 12.52 6.98
C SER A 764 28.65 11.09 6.78
N VAL A 765 27.35 10.95 6.50
CA VAL A 765 26.69 9.67 6.19
C VAL A 765 27.16 9.15 4.83
N ALA A 766 27.25 10.01 3.82
CA ALA A 766 27.73 9.68 2.48
C ALA A 766 29.17 9.16 2.48
N THR A 767 30.03 9.69 3.37
CA THR A 767 31.41 9.22 3.52
C THR A 767 31.49 7.88 4.26
N LYS A 768 30.71 7.68 5.34
CA LYS A 768 30.77 6.46 6.16
C LYS A 768 29.97 5.28 5.58
N PHE A 769 28.82 5.57 4.98
CA PHE A 769 27.82 4.57 4.55
C PHE A 769 27.27 4.85 3.13
N PRO A 770 28.14 5.01 2.11
CA PRO A 770 27.72 5.39 0.75
C PRO A 770 26.70 4.43 0.14
N ASP A 771 26.86 3.11 0.32
CA ASP A 771 25.97 2.11 -0.28
C ASP A 771 24.55 2.17 0.29
N THR A 772 24.42 2.41 1.60
CA THR A 772 23.09 2.55 2.25
C THR A 772 22.36 3.80 1.74
N LEU A 773 23.09 4.89 1.51
CA LEU A 773 22.55 6.12 0.93
C LEU A 773 22.08 5.91 -0.51
N GLN A 774 22.90 5.25 -1.34
CA GLN A 774 22.57 4.92 -2.74
C GLN A 774 21.36 3.97 -2.84
N GLN A 775 21.31 2.95 -1.98
CA GLN A 775 20.16 2.04 -1.88
C GLN A 775 18.88 2.78 -1.48
N THR A 776 18.98 3.70 -0.54
CA THR A 776 17.85 4.53 -0.10
C THR A 776 17.32 5.38 -1.27
N ALA A 777 18.21 5.94 -2.09
CA ALA A 777 17.83 6.69 -3.29
C ALA A 777 17.13 5.80 -4.35
N SER A 778 17.64 4.59 -4.59
CA SER A 778 17.05 3.66 -5.59
C SER A 778 15.67 3.13 -5.16
N GLN A 779 15.39 3.01 -3.87
CA GLN A 779 14.06 2.66 -3.36
C GLN A 779 13.02 3.79 -3.51
N MET A 780 13.46 5.00 -3.85
CA MET A 780 12.61 6.19 -3.98
C MET A 780 12.43 6.67 -5.44
N ILE A 781 12.78 5.82 -6.43
CA ILE A 781 12.58 6.11 -7.86
C ILE A 781 11.14 6.55 -8.14
N GLY A 782 10.99 7.61 -8.94
CA GLY A 782 9.68 8.15 -9.33
C GLY A 782 8.99 9.02 -8.27
N LYS A 783 9.61 9.27 -7.11
CA LYS A 783 9.18 10.28 -6.13
C LYS A 783 9.94 11.59 -6.31
N GLN A 784 9.30 12.70 -5.97
CA GLN A 784 9.98 14.00 -5.94
C GLN A 784 10.91 14.07 -4.72
N LEU A 785 12.21 14.17 -4.97
CA LEU A 785 13.23 14.21 -3.92
C LEU A 785 13.82 15.62 -3.73
N PRO A 786 14.27 15.98 -2.51
CA PRO A 786 14.95 17.25 -2.27
C PRO A 786 16.26 17.35 -3.06
N LYS A 787 16.53 18.52 -3.63
CA LYS A 787 17.75 18.78 -4.43
C LYS A 787 19.04 18.50 -3.64
N GLU A 788 19.06 18.87 -2.36
CA GLU A 788 20.21 18.67 -1.48
C GLU A 788 20.54 17.18 -1.28
N PHE A 789 19.51 16.35 -1.07
CA PHE A 789 19.67 14.90 -0.96
C PHE A 789 20.21 14.29 -2.26
N LEU A 790 19.63 14.66 -3.40
CA LEU A 790 20.11 14.21 -4.71
C LEU A 790 21.57 14.61 -4.95
N TRP A 791 21.94 15.83 -4.58
CA TRP A 791 23.32 16.30 -4.69
C TRP A 791 24.28 15.50 -3.80
N THR A 792 23.90 15.18 -2.56
CA THR A 792 24.74 14.35 -1.68
C THR A 792 24.93 12.92 -2.21
N VAL A 793 23.87 12.32 -2.77
CA VAL A 793 23.97 11.01 -3.47
C VAL A 793 24.92 11.14 -4.67
N PHE A 794 24.80 12.22 -5.43
CA PHE A 794 25.65 12.51 -6.58
C PHE A 794 27.13 12.61 -6.21
N GLU A 795 27.47 13.42 -5.20
CA GLU A 795 28.83 13.54 -4.68
C GLU A 795 29.38 12.21 -4.16
N SER A 796 28.54 11.42 -3.46
CA SER A 796 28.92 10.09 -2.96
C SER A 796 29.38 9.15 -4.08
N VAL A 797 28.61 9.08 -5.18
CA VAL A 797 28.96 8.25 -6.34
C VAL A 797 30.22 8.81 -7.02
N ARG A 798 30.28 10.11 -7.28
CA ARG A 798 31.43 10.77 -7.94
C ARG A 798 32.74 10.55 -7.19
N ASN A 799 32.73 10.65 -5.87
CA ASN A 799 33.91 10.43 -5.04
C ASN A 799 34.36 8.96 -5.04
N SER A 800 33.43 8.02 -5.23
CA SER A 800 33.74 6.58 -5.34
C SER A 800 34.21 6.15 -6.74
N SER A 801 33.88 6.91 -7.78
CA SER A 801 34.13 6.56 -9.19
C SER A 801 35.49 7.05 -9.73
N VAL A 802 36.42 7.50 -8.87
CA VAL A 802 37.68 8.16 -9.27
C VAL A 802 38.72 7.21 -9.91
N GLU A 803 38.44 5.91 -10.05
CA GLU A 803 39.42 4.91 -10.52
C GLU A 803 39.41 4.54 -12.03
N ASN A 804 38.80 5.32 -12.94
CA ASN A 804 38.96 5.00 -14.38
C ASN A 804 39.14 6.23 -15.30
N PRO A 805 40.40 6.58 -15.65
CA PRO A 805 40.72 7.70 -16.54
C PRO A 805 40.95 7.28 -18.01
N HIS A 806 40.48 6.12 -18.46
CA HIS A 806 40.56 5.75 -19.88
C HIS A 806 39.27 6.10 -20.62
N PHE A 807 39.11 7.38 -20.93
CA PHE A 807 38.12 7.83 -21.90
C PHE A 807 38.77 7.98 -23.27
N HIS A 808 38.17 7.36 -24.29
CA HIS A 808 38.41 7.80 -25.67
C HIS A 808 37.95 9.26 -25.79
N PRO A 809 38.81 10.20 -26.20
CA PRO A 809 38.43 11.61 -26.25
C PRO A 809 37.37 11.84 -27.32
N ILE A 810 36.14 12.16 -26.90
CA ILE A 810 35.11 12.66 -27.79
C ILE A 810 35.50 14.10 -28.19
N PRO A 811 35.54 14.44 -29.49
CA PRO A 811 35.89 15.79 -29.93
C PRO A 811 35.00 16.86 -29.27
N GLY A 812 35.62 17.85 -28.61
CA GLY A 812 34.90 18.92 -27.91
C GLY A 812 34.52 18.63 -26.45
N CYS A 813 34.80 17.43 -25.94
CA CYS A 813 34.50 17.02 -24.56
C CYS A 813 35.73 16.94 -23.65
N HIS A 814 36.83 17.62 -24.00
CA HIS A 814 38.07 17.59 -23.23
C HIS A 814 37.86 18.16 -21.82
N GLY A 815 38.14 17.34 -20.79
CA GLY A 815 38.03 17.73 -19.38
C GLY A 815 36.61 17.69 -18.81
N VAL A 816 35.60 17.27 -19.58
CA VAL A 816 34.23 17.11 -19.08
C VAL A 816 34.06 15.72 -18.45
N PRO A 817 33.70 15.63 -17.15
CA PRO A 817 33.48 14.35 -16.50
C PRO A 817 32.13 13.75 -16.92
N ALA A 818 32.14 12.87 -17.91
CA ALA A 818 30.94 12.20 -18.42
C ALA A 818 30.51 11.02 -17.52
N PRO A 819 29.20 10.67 -17.48
CA PRO A 819 28.71 9.52 -16.74
C PRO A 819 29.09 8.18 -17.39
N SER A 820 29.42 7.19 -16.56
CA SER A 820 29.47 5.77 -16.95
C SER A 820 28.13 5.05 -16.70
N SER A 821 27.94 3.85 -17.26
CA SER A 821 26.72 3.03 -17.00
C SER A 821 26.54 2.75 -15.50
N ASN A 822 27.65 2.51 -14.79
CA ASN A 822 27.63 2.28 -13.34
C ASN A 822 27.21 3.53 -12.56
N ASP A 823 27.63 4.72 -12.99
CA ASP A 823 27.19 5.97 -12.36
C ASP A 823 25.69 6.17 -12.56
N ILE A 824 25.19 6.00 -13.80
CA ILE A 824 23.77 6.20 -14.12
C ILE A 824 22.89 5.27 -13.30
N PHE A 825 23.29 4.00 -13.19
CA PHE A 825 22.56 3.01 -12.41
C PHE A 825 22.53 3.36 -10.91
N LYS A 826 23.67 3.75 -10.31
CA LYS A 826 23.76 4.10 -8.88
C LYS A 826 23.02 5.39 -8.53
N LEU A 827 22.95 6.35 -9.45
CA LEU A 827 22.40 7.67 -9.18
C LEU A 827 20.87 7.70 -9.18
N ALA A 828 20.18 6.82 -9.89
CA ALA A 828 18.71 6.83 -9.98
C ALA A 828 18.17 8.25 -10.32
N GLU A 829 17.31 8.84 -9.49
CA GLU A 829 16.82 10.23 -9.69
C GLU A 829 17.93 11.29 -9.57
N ALA A 830 19.06 11.00 -8.91
CA ALA A 830 20.20 11.91 -8.78
C ALA A 830 20.98 12.09 -10.12
N ASN A 831 20.62 11.36 -11.18
CA ASN A 831 21.08 11.68 -12.53
C ASN A 831 20.68 13.12 -12.94
N ALA A 832 19.63 13.68 -12.34
CA ALA A 832 19.27 15.09 -12.51
C ALA A 832 20.32 16.09 -11.97
N CYS A 833 21.40 15.63 -11.35
CA CYS A 833 22.52 16.48 -10.93
C CYS A 833 23.63 16.63 -11.99
N TRP A 834 23.62 15.82 -13.07
CA TRP A 834 24.58 15.99 -14.17
C TRP A 834 24.37 17.31 -14.90
N THR A 835 25.45 17.97 -15.32
CA THR A 835 25.30 19.15 -16.19
C THR A 835 24.84 18.71 -17.59
N PRO A 836 24.16 19.59 -18.35
CA PRO A 836 23.80 19.31 -19.74
C PRO A 836 25.01 18.89 -20.59
N GLU A 837 26.16 19.53 -20.40
CA GLU A 837 27.40 19.22 -21.12
C GLU A 837 27.92 17.81 -20.79
N ALA A 838 27.86 17.40 -19.52
CA ALA A 838 28.27 16.06 -19.09
C ALA A 838 27.38 14.97 -19.70
N LEU A 839 26.07 15.21 -19.78
CA LEU A 839 25.12 14.28 -20.42
C LEU A 839 25.36 14.18 -21.93
N LEU A 840 25.68 15.28 -22.60
CA LEU A 840 26.01 15.30 -24.02
C LEU A 840 27.32 14.56 -24.31
N CYS A 841 28.31 14.70 -23.44
CA CYS A 841 29.64 14.08 -23.55
C CYS A 841 29.70 12.61 -23.12
N MET A 842 28.57 11.99 -22.77
CA MET A 842 28.48 10.57 -22.46
C MET A 842 28.89 9.69 -23.66
N GLY A 843 29.48 8.51 -23.41
CA GLY A 843 29.77 7.54 -24.47
C GLY A 843 28.52 7.02 -25.18
N GLU A 844 28.61 6.67 -26.46
CA GLU A 844 27.47 6.17 -27.23
C GLU A 844 26.90 4.87 -26.65
N ASP A 845 27.76 3.89 -26.35
CA ASP A 845 27.37 2.63 -25.71
C ASP A 845 26.71 2.85 -24.33
N THR A 846 27.23 3.81 -23.56
CA THR A 846 26.65 4.18 -22.27
C THR A 846 25.24 4.74 -22.44
N PHE A 847 25.03 5.62 -23.42
CA PHE A 847 23.70 6.14 -23.73
C PHE A 847 22.74 5.02 -24.14
N ILE A 848 23.14 4.18 -25.11
CA ILE A 848 22.29 3.09 -25.65
C ILE A 848 21.81 2.15 -24.54
N ARG A 849 22.69 1.78 -23.60
CA ARG A 849 22.36 0.85 -22.52
C ARG A 849 21.48 1.47 -21.42
N ASN A 850 21.45 2.80 -21.29
CA ASN A 850 20.83 3.48 -20.15
C ASN A 850 19.74 4.49 -20.53
N VAL A 851 19.41 4.66 -21.82
CA VAL A 851 18.44 5.66 -22.29
C VAL A 851 17.07 5.52 -21.63
N GLU A 852 16.58 4.30 -21.39
CA GLU A 852 15.30 4.09 -20.70
C GLU A 852 15.34 4.49 -19.22
N LEU A 853 16.47 4.25 -18.54
CA LEU A 853 16.67 4.69 -17.15
C LEU A 853 16.70 6.21 -17.06
N LEU A 854 17.43 6.86 -17.98
CA LEU A 854 17.47 8.32 -18.09
C LEU A 854 16.08 8.87 -18.46
N GLY A 855 15.37 8.24 -19.39
CA GLY A 855 14.02 8.59 -19.80
C GLY A 855 12.97 8.48 -18.67
N ALA A 856 13.25 7.72 -17.63
CA ALA A 856 12.36 7.58 -16.47
C ALA A 856 12.56 8.64 -15.37
N VAL A 857 13.68 9.38 -15.39
CA VAL A 857 14.01 10.38 -14.36
C VAL A 857 13.06 11.58 -14.45
N LYS A 858 12.28 11.81 -13.39
CA LYS A 858 11.28 12.89 -13.35
C LYS A 858 11.91 14.26 -13.11
N SER A 859 13.04 14.29 -12.44
CA SER A 859 13.64 15.52 -11.91
C SER A 859 14.50 16.30 -12.91
N PHE A 860 14.64 15.82 -14.16
CA PHE A 860 15.42 16.52 -15.19
C PHE A 860 14.83 17.90 -15.52
N SER A 861 15.72 18.89 -15.61
CA SER A 861 15.44 20.22 -16.13
C SER A 861 15.37 20.24 -17.66
N TRP A 862 14.74 21.26 -18.22
CA TRP A 862 14.62 21.42 -19.67
C TRP A 862 15.98 21.40 -20.41
N PRO A 863 17.04 22.12 -19.97
CA PRO A 863 18.36 22.03 -20.62
C PRO A 863 18.97 20.63 -20.62
N GLN A 864 18.73 19.82 -19.58
CA GLN A 864 19.21 18.44 -19.51
C GLN A 864 18.43 17.53 -20.48
N LEU A 865 17.10 17.69 -20.57
CA LEU A 865 16.30 16.96 -21.56
C LEU A 865 16.73 17.31 -22.98
N MET A 866 17.03 18.58 -23.25
CA MET A 866 17.60 19.00 -24.54
C MET A 866 18.93 18.33 -24.83
N ALA A 867 19.87 18.31 -23.88
CA ALA A 867 21.17 17.65 -24.05
C ALA A 867 21.02 16.13 -24.32
N LEU A 868 20.12 15.45 -23.62
CA LEU A 868 19.82 14.03 -23.85
C LEU A 868 19.17 13.79 -25.22
N LYS A 869 18.29 14.70 -25.66
CA LYS A 869 17.71 14.66 -27.01
C LYS A 869 18.79 14.85 -28.09
N GLU A 870 19.69 15.82 -27.93
CA GLU A 870 20.83 15.98 -28.84
C GLU A 870 21.75 14.75 -28.83
N LYS A 871 21.95 14.12 -27.67
CA LYS A 871 22.70 12.87 -27.58
C LYS A 871 22.03 11.74 -28.35
N ALA A 872 20.70 11.61 -28.26
CA ALA A 872 19.94 10.67 -29.06
C ALA A 872 20.13 10.90 -30.56
N ILE A 873 20.15 12.18 -31.00
CA ILE A 873 20.41 12.54 -32.40
C ILE A 873 21.84 12.21 -32.82
N GLN A 874 22.84 12.39 -31.96
CA GLN A 874 24.22 11.99 -32.26
C GLN A 874 24.35 10.47 -32.46
N VAL A 875 23.69 9.67 -31.61
CA VAL A 875 23.82 8.21 -31.61
C VAL A 875 22.96 7.55 -32.69
N TRP A 876 21.74 8.04 -32.92
CA TRP A 876 20.78 7.45 -33.85
C TRP A 876 20.58 8.27 -35.14
N ASN A 877 21.43 9.27 -35.38
CA ASN A 877 21.30 10.25 -36.46
C ASN A 877 19.99 11.08 -36.33
N SER A 878 19.42 11.51 -37.45
CA SER A 878 18.20 12.33 -37.47
C SER A 878 16.98 11.58 -36.90
N PRO A 879 15.98 12.30 -36.33
CA PRO A 879 14.70 11.70 -35.94
C PRO A 879 14.02 10.87 -37.02
N SER A 880 14.24 11.17 -38.31
CA SER A 880 13.74 10.38 -39.44
C SER A 880 14.34 8.97 -39.56
N CYS A 881 15.47 8.70 -38.89
CA CYS A 881 16.10 7.38 -38.82
C CYS A 881 15.62 6.57 -37.61
N TRP A 882 14.82 7.14 -36.71
CA TRP A 882 14.42 6.49 -35.46
C TRP A 882 13.30 5.49 -35.70
N ARG A 883 13.48 4.26 -35.21
CA ARG A 883 12.46 3.21 -35.22
C ARG A 883 11.56 3.32 -33.99
N GLY A 884 10.40 2.67 -34.01
CA GLY A 884 9.44 2.72 -32.90
C GLY A 884 10.04 2.38 -31.52
N HIS A 885 10.93 1.38 -31.43
CA HIS A 885 11.57 1.04 -30.16
C HIS A 885 12.56 2.12 -29.65
N HIS A 886 13.20 2.90 -30.54
CA HIS A 886 14.00 4.06 -30.14
C HIS A 886 13.11 5.14 -29.53
N VAL A 887 11.99 5.47 -30.19
CA VAL A 887 11.03 6.47 -29.69
C VAL A 887 10.46 6.06 -28.32
N VAL A 888 10.08 4.79 -28.17
CA VAL A 888 9.59 4.24 -26.89
C VAL A 888 10.65 4.35 -25.79
N SER A 889 11.93 4.15 -26.13
CA SER A 889 13.02 4.15 -25.15
C SER A 889 13.36 5.54 -24.57
N LEU A 890 12.97 6.62 -25.25
CA LEU A 890 13.25 7.99 -24.81
C LEU A 890 12.51 8.38 -23.52
N GLY A 891 11.34 7.80 -23.28
CA GLY A 891 10.50 8.19 -22.14
C GLY A 891 10.26 9.71 -22.09
N ARG A 892 10.63 10.34 -20.98
CA ARG A 892 10.47 11.79 -20.75
C ARG A 892 11.44 12.65 -21.57
N ILE A 893 12.53 12.09 -22.11
CA ILE A 893 13.45 12.80 -23.04
C ILE A 893 12.69 13.26 -24.29
N ALA A 894 11.66 12.52 -24.71
CA ALA A 894 10.85 12.87 -25.88
C ALA A 894 10.17 14.25 -25.76
N LEU A 895 9.92 14.76 -24.55
CA LEU A 895 9.32 16.08 -24.35
C LEU A 895 10.16 17.23 -24.91
N ALA A 896 11.48 17.02 -25.07
CA ALA A 896 12.40 18.01 -25.65
C ALA A 896 12.31 18.11 -27.18
N LEU A 897 11.58 17.22 -27.86
CA LEU A 897 11.39 17.28 -29.30
C LEU A 897 10.47 18.45 -29.66
N ASN A 898 10.91 19.28 -30.59
CA ASN A 898 10.07 20.36 -31.14
C ASN A 898 9.09 19.82 -32.20
N GLU A 899 8.19 20.67 -32.66
CA GLU A 899 7.15 20.31 -33.63
C GLU A 899 7.71 19.76 -34.94
N THR A 900 8.84 20.31 -35.42
CA THR A 900 9.48 19.87 -36.68
C THR A 900 10.16 18.52 -36.53
N GLU A 901 10.79 18.26 -35.39
CA GLU A 901 11.41 16.97 -35.08
C GLU A 901 10.34 15.89 -34.88
N LEU A 902 9.22 16.23 -34.24
CA LEU A 902 8.08 15.31 -34.07
C LEU A 902 7.48 14.89 -35.41
N THR A 903 7.40 15.79 -36.40
CA THR A 903 6.90 15.45 -37.75
C THR A 903 7.86 14.59 -38.58
N GLN A 904 9.10 14.40 -38.12
CA GLN A 904 10.07 13.53 -38.79
C GLN A 904 10.01 12.08 -38.29
N LEU A 905 9.38 11.82 -37.15
CA LEU A 905 9.27 10.47 -36.59
C LEU A 905 8.31 9.62 -37.42
N ASP A 906 8.59 8.31 -37.54
CA ASP A 906 7.60 7.35 -38.02
C ASP A 906 6.57 7.06 -36.92
N LEU A 907 5.41 7.71 -37.03
CA LEU A 907 4.28 7.53 -36.12
C LEU A 907 3.19 6.64 -36.74
N SER A 908 3.52 5.75 -37.69
CA SER A 908 2.53 4.84 -38.30
C SER A 908 1.91 3.85 -37.30
N SER A 909 2.63 3.52 -36.22
CA SER A 909 2.17 2.60 -35.17
C SER A 909 1.53 3.32 -33.98
N ILE A 910 0.32 2.89 -33.61
CA ILE A 910 -0.37 3.38 -32.41
C ILE A 910 0.39 3.04 -31.12
N ASP A 911 1.16 1.95 -31.08
CA ASP A 911 1.92 1.57 -29.88
C ASP A 911 3.04 2.55 -29.59
N THR A 912 3.70 3.07 -30.65
CA THR A 912 4.69 4.15 -30.55
C THR A 912 4.03 5.42 -30.00
N VAL A 913 2.89 5.83 -30.57
CA VAL A 913 2.14 7.02 -30.12
C VAL A 913 1.61 6.86 -28.69
N ALA A 914 1.20 5.66 -28.30
CA ALA A 914 0.76 5.36 -26.94
C ALA A 914 1.90 5.51 -25.92
N SER A 915 3.15 5.25 -26.30
CA SER A 915 4.32 5.52 -25.45
C SER A 915 4.56 7.02 -25.26
N LEU A 916 4.43 7.83 -26.31
CA LEU A 916 4.54 9.30 -26.23
C LEU A 916 3.41 9.89 -25.38
N SER A 917 2.19 9.36 -25.54
CA SER A 917 0.99 9.81 -24.83
C SER A 917 0.98 9.45 -23.33
N GLN A 918 1.96 8.67 -22.85
CA GLN A 918 2.18 8.47 -21.40
C GLN A 918 2.72 9.73 -20.73
N GLN A 919 3.39 10.61 -21.47
CA GLN A 919 3.82 11.91 -20.96
C GLN A 919 2.65 12.89 -20.99
N THR A 920 2.51 13.72 -19.96
CA THR A 920 1.36 14.62 -19.79
C THR A 920 1.72 16.09 -20.03
N GLU A 921 3.00 16.40 -20.13
CA GLU A 921 3.56 17.75 -20.19
C GLU A 921 3.76 18.26 -21.63
N TRP A 922 3.13 17.62 -22.62
CA TRP A 922 3.14 18.11 -23.99
C TRP A 922 2.43 19.46 -24.09
N THR A 923 3.03 20.39 -24.85
CA THR A 923 2.31 21.59 -25.26
C THR A 923 1.20 21.24 -26.25
N LEU A 924 0.20 22.12 -26.39
CA LEU A 924 -0.88 21.92 -27.37
C LEU A 924 -0.34 21.81 -28.82
N ALA A 925 0.72 22.55 -29.14
CA ALA A 925 1.35 22.51 -30.46
C ALA A 925 2.04 21.17 -30.72
N GLN A 926 2.87 20.69 -29.79
CA GLN A 926 3.50 19.36 -29.88
C GLN A 926 2.46 18.24 -29.93
N ALA A 927 1.42 18.29 -29.09
CA ALA A 927 0.34 17.31 -29.10
C ALA A 927 -0.39 17.27 -30.46
N LYS A 928 -0.57 18.44 -31.09
CA LYS A 928 -1.13 18.54 -32.44
C LYS A 928 -0.19 17.93 -33.49
N SER A 929 1.12 18.15 -33.40
CA SER A 929 2.10 17.51 -34.27
C SER A 929 2.10 15.99 -34.14
N ILE A 930 2.02 15.45 -32.93
CA ILE A 930 1.94 13.99 -32.71
C ILE A 930 0.66 13.41 -33.32
N LEU A 931 -0.48 14.07 -33.09
CA LEU A 931 -1.77 13.65 -33.65
C LEU A 931 -1.75 13.68 -35.19
N GLN A 932 -1.24 14.77 -35.79
CA GLN A 932 -1.19 14.91 -37.24
C GLN A 932 -0.19 13.94 -37.88
N GLY A 933 0.98 13.75 -37.28
CA GLY A 933 1.97 12.77 -37.73
C GLY A 933 1.40 11.36 -37.73
N PHE A 934 0.73 10.94 -36.65
CA PHE A 934 0.05 9.64 -36.61
C PHE A 934 -0.94 9.46 -37.76
N LEU A 935 -1.83 10.45 -37.99
CA LEU A 935 -2.84 10.37 -39.05
C LEU A 935 -2.21 10.31 -40.45
N GLN A 936 -1.15 11.07 -40.68
CA GLN A 936 -0.44 11.10 -41.96
C GLN A 936 0.32 9.81 -42.23
N ASP A 937 1.15 9.36 -41.27
CA ASP A 937 2.03 8.20 -41.45
C ASP A 937 1.26 6.88 -41.50
N SER A 938 0.17 6.77 -40.72
CA SER A 938 -0.71 5.59 -40.76
C SER A 938 -1.68 5.58 -41.94
N GLY A 939 -1.87 6.72 -42.61
CA GLY A 939 -2.89 6.91 -43.65
C GLY A 939 -4.33 6.92 -43.15
N TYR A 940 -4.55 7.02 -41.83
CA TYR A 940 -5.90 7.08 -41.24
C TYR A 940 -6.46 8.50 -41.24
N SER A 941 -7.76 8.61 -41.54
CA SER A 941 -8.54 9.79 -41.20
C SER A 941 -9.25 9.62 -39.85
N ILE A 942 -9.78 10.69 -39.25
CA ILE A 942 -10.46 10.64 -37.94
C ILE A 942 -11.60 9.62 -37.91
N GLN A 943 -12.31 9.46 -39.03
CA GLN A 943 -13.39 8.48 -39.18
C GLN A 943 -12.89 7.02 -39.23
N ASP A 944 -11.61 6.77 -39.53
CA ASP A 944 -11.03 5.43 -39.58
C ASP A 944 -10.52 4.95 -38.21
N LEU A 945 -10.40 5.87 -37.25
CA LEU A 945 -9.91 5.58 -35.91
C LEU A 945 -10.79 4.56 -35.19
N LYS A 946 -10.13 3.50 -34.68
CA LYS A 946 -10.71 2.46 -33.85
C LYS A 946 -10.63 2.82 -32.37
N SER A 947 -11.34 2.08 -31.52
CA SER A 947 -11.30 2.25 -30.07
C SER A 947 -9.87 2.27 -29.52
N PHE A 948 -9.01 1.35 -29.94
CA PHE A 948 -7.62 1.30 -29.46
C PHE A 948 -6.76 2.45 -29.99
N HIS A 949 -7.06 3.02 -31.16
CA HIS A 949 -6.41 4.26 -31.63
C HIS A 949 -6.76 5.43 -30.71
N LEU A 950 -8.03 5.57 -30.33
CA LEU A 950 -8.46 6.63 -29.40
C LEU A 950 -7.79 6.46 -28.02
N VAL A 951 -7.66 5.23 -27.53
CA VAL A 951 -6.97 4.97 -26.26
C VAL A 951 -5.47 5.27 -26.35
N GLY A 952 -4.80 4.85 -27.43
CA GLY A 952 -3.37 5.09 -27.63
C GLY A 952 -3.04 6.58 -27.81
N LEU A 953 -3.90 7.35 -28.48
CA LEU A 953 -3.73 8.81 -28.62
C LEU A 953 -3.83 9.53 -27.26
N GLY A 954 -4.62 9.01 -26.31
CA GLY A 954 -4.66 9.54 -24.94
C GLY A 954 -4.89 11.05 -24.87
N ALA A 955 -4.01 11.77 -24.17
CA ALA A 955 -4.12 13.23 -24.00
C ALA A 955 -3.98 14.02 -25.30
N THR A 956 -3.36 13.47 -26.35
CA THR A 956 -3.25 14.14 -27.66
C THR A 956 -4.62 14.33 -28.33
N LEU A 957 -5.64 13.55 -27.92
CA LEU A 957 -7.03 13.78 -28.35
C LEU A 957 -7.56 15.17 -27.94
N CYS A 958 -6.98 15.78 -26.90
CA CYS A 958 -7.36 17.15 -26.52
C CYS A 958 -6.89 18.22 -27.53
N ALA A 959 -6.05 17.85 -28.51
CA ALA A 959 -5.60 18.73 -29.59
C ALA A 959 -6.49 18.66 -30.84
N LEU A 960 -7.52 17.81 -30.87
CA LEU A 960 -8.48 17.75 -31.96
C LEU A 960 -9.24 19.07 -32.10
N ASN A 961 -9.49 19.47 -33.33
CA ASN A 961 -10.36 20.61 -33.60
C ASN A 961 -11.81 20.25 -33.25
N VAL A 962 -12.57 21.27 -32.82
CA VAL A 962 -14.00 21.14 -32.49
C VAL A 962 -14.81 20.54 -33.66
N THR A 963 -14.40 20.79 -34.90
CA THR A 963 -15.01 20.24 -36.13
C THR A 963 -14.62 18.80 -36.44
N GLU A 964 -13.48 18.33 -35.93
CA GLU A 964 -12.97 16.97 -36.16
C GLU A 964 -13.59 15.97 -35.19
N ILE A 965 -13.84 16.39 -33.94
CA ILE A 965 -14.41 15.51 -32.92
C ILE A 965 -15.66 14.82 -33.47
N PRO A 966 -16.71 15.50 -33.99
CA PRO A 966 -17.90 14.87 -34.57
C PRO A 966 -17.63 13.72 -35.56
N LEU A 967 -16.50 13.70 -36.27
CA LEU A 967 -16.15 12.67 -37.25
C LEU A 967 -15.78 11.31 -36.64
N ILE A 968 -15.43 11.24 -35.35
CA ILE A 968 -15.10 9.96 -34.69
C ILE A 968 -16.32 9.02 -34.73
N LYS A 969 -16.16 7.80 -35.25
CA LYS A 969 -17.24 6.82 -35.33
C LYS A 969 -17.85 6.53 -33.96
N ILE A 970 -19.18 6.58 -33.86
CA ILE A 970 -19.89 6.37 -32.60
C ILE A 970 -19.69 4.97 -32.03
N SER A 971 -19.55 3.96 -32.89
CA SER A 971 -19.28 2.57 -32.52
C SER A 971 -17.93 2.39 -31.82
N GLU A 972 -16.96 3.25 -32.13
CA GLU A 972 -15.62 3.25 -31.56
C GLU A 972 -15.57 4.14 -30.31
N PHE A 973 -16.20 5.32 -30.37
CA PHE A 973 -16.28 6.23 -29.22
C PHE A 973 -16.94 5.59 -27.99
N ARG A 974 -18.06 4.87 -28.18
CA ARG A 974 -18.77 4.22 -27.07
C ARG A 974 -17.92 3.20 -26.30
N MET A 975 -16.89 2.65 -26.93
CA MET A 975 -15.98 1.67 -26.33
C MET A 975 -15.01 2.30 -25.32
N VAL A 976 -14.75 3.60 -25.44
CA VAL A 976 -13.62 4.28 -24.76
C VAL A 976 -14.04 5.50 -23.95
N VAL A 977 -15.34 5.72 -23.76
CA VAL A 977 -15.88 6.87 -23.01
C VAL A 977 -15.23 7.00 -21.64
N SER A 978 -15.03 5.89 -20.92
CA SER A 978 -14.42 5.88 -19.59
C SER A 978 -12.96 6.38 -19.56
N ARG A 979 -12.22 6.23 -20.67
CA ARG A 979 -10.84 6.66 -20.86
C ARG A 979 -10.78 8.12 -21.29
N ILE A 980 -11.61 8.52 -22.26
CA ILE A 980 -11.76 9.93 -22.66
C ILE A 980 -12.25 10.78 -21.48
N GLY A 981 -13.15 10.22 -20.65
CA GLY A 981 -13.64 10.82 -19.40
C GLY A 981 -12.62 10.96 -18.27
N LYS A 982 -11.34 10.66 -18.51
CA LYS A 982 -10.22 10.96 -17.61
C LYS A 982 -9.33 12.09 -18.13
N LEU A 983 -9.53 12.53 -19.38
CA LEU A 983 -8.71 13.56 -20.01
C LEU A 983 -9.09 14.95 -19.50
N LEU A 984 -8.09 15.79 -19.27
CA LEU A 984 -8.24 17.18 -18.81
C LEU A 984 -8.17 18.13 -20.01
N CYS A 985 -9.11 17.99 -20.95
CA CYS A 985 -9.16 18.84 -22.13
C CYS A 985 -9.75 20.23 -21.81
N SER A 986 -9.65 21.15 -22.77
CA SER A 986 -10.33 22.44 -22.72
C SER A 986 -11.86 22.28 -22.72
N ASN A 987 -12.57 23.27 -22.19
CA ASN A 987 -14.04 23.25 -22.11
C ASN A 987 -14.73 23.11 -23.48
N HIS A 988 -14.15 23.69 -24.54
CA HIS A 988 -14.68 23.58 -25.90
C HIS A 988 -14.54 22.16 -26.47
N VAL A 989 -13.44 21.46 -26.17
CA VAL A 989 -13.26 20.05 -26.57
C VAL A 989 -14.18 19.14 -25.76
N LEU A 990 -14.29 19.37 -24.44
CA LEU A 990 -15.19 18.59 -23.57
C LEU A 990 -16.65 18.74 -24.00
N ALA A 991 -17.08 19.92 -24.45
CA ALA A 991 -18.43 20.15 -24.96
C ALA A 991 -18.74 19.31 -26.22
N GLU A 992 -17.78 19.11 -27.13
CA GLU A 992 -17.99 18.24 -28.31
C GLU A 992 -17.96 16.76 -27.96
N PHE A 993 -17.09 16.33 -27.05
CA PHE A 993 -17.17 14.96 -26.51
C PHE A 993 -18.49 14.71 -25.78
N LYS A 994 -19.03 15.72 -25.10
CA LYS A 994 -20.35 15.67 -24.47
C LYS A 994 -21.45 15.46 -25.51
N LYS A 995 -21.45 16.22 -26.61
CA LYS A 995 -22.41 16.02 -27.72
C LYS A 995 -22.33 14.60 -28.31
N LYS A 996 -21.13 14.01 -28.42
CA LYS A 996 -21.00 12.60 -28.80
C LYS A 996 -21.58 11.64 -27.77
N ALA A 997 -21.33 11.89 -26.50
CA ALA A 997 -21.88 11.09 -25.42
C ALA A 997 -23.42 11.10 -25.44
N GLU A 998 -24.05 12.21 -25.84
CA GLU A 998 -25.50 12.27 -26.01
C GLU A 998 -26.03 11.27 -27.04
N VAL A 999 -25.28 11.04 -28.11
CA VAL A 999 -25.64 10.04 -29.13
C VAL A 999 -25.51 8.61 -28.58
N VAL A 1000 -24.62 8.36 -27.61
CA VAL A 1000 -24.43 7.04 -26.99
C VAL A 1000 -25.44 6.77 -25.87
N PHE A 1001 -25.67 7.76 -25.00
CA PHE A 1001 -26.37 7.58 -23.72
C PHE A 1001 -27.68 8.36 -23.61
N GLY A 1002 -28.12 9.03 -24.67
CA GLY A 1002 -29.30 9.90 -24.64
C GLY A 1002 -28.96 11.30 -24.13
N LYS A 1003 -29.98 12.17 -24.05
CA LYS A 1003 -29.82 13.55 -23.59
C LYS A 1003 -29.39 13.60 -22.11
N PRO A 1004 -28.80 14.72 -21.62
CA PRO A 1004 -28.40 14.83 -20.21
C PRO A 1004 -29.50 14.52 -19.19
N THR A 1005 -30.78 14.77 -19.54
CA THR A 1005 -31.95 14.44 -18.71
C THR A 1005 -32.22 12.94 -18.56
N GLU A 1006 -31.64 12.10 -19.42
CA GLU A 1006 -31.78 10.64 -19.41
C GLU A 1006 -30.57 9.95 -18.74
N TRP A 1007 -29.53 10.72 -18.37
CA TRP A 1007 -28.33 10.15 -17.78
C TRP A 1007 -28.60 9.64 -16.36
N THR A 1008 -28.03 8.48 -16.07
CA THR A 1008 -28.11 7.82 -14.76
C THR A 1008 -26.79 7.96 -13.99
N SER A 1009 -26.78 7.56 -12.73
CA SER A 1009 -25.58 7.50 -11.87
C SER A 1009 -24.40 6.77 -12.55
N CYS A 1010 -24.66 5.63 -13.18
CA CYS A 1010 -23.63 4.86 -13.88
C CYS A 1010 -23.08 5.58 -15.13
N VAL A 1011 -23.92 6.35 -15.84
CA VAL A 1011 -23.50 7.13 -17.03
C VAL A 1011 -22.62 8.30 -16.60
N LEU A 1012 -23.04 9.10 -15.61
CA LEU A 1012 -22.22 10.22 -15.13
C LEU A 1012 -20.85 9.78 -14.62
N GLN A 1013 -20.80 8.65 -13.89
CA GLN A 1013 -19.53 8.05 -13.48
C GLN A 1013 -18.69 7.54 -14.66
N GLU A 1014 -19.30 7.11 -15.77
CA GLU A 1014 -18.59 6.70 -16.99
C GLU A 1014 -18.03 7.91 -17.74
N LEU A 1015 -18.81 9.00 -17.84
CA LEU A 1015 -18.43 10.23 -18.54
C LEU A 1015 -17.26 10.97 -17.89
N GLY A 1016 -17.16 10.95 -16.56
CA GLY A 1016 -16.09 11.64 -15.84
C GLY A 1016 -15.96 13.10 -16.27
N THR A 1017 -14.77 13.52 -16.71
CA THR A 1017 -14.49 14.92 -17.11
C THR A 1017 -15.32 15.41 -18.29
N ILE A 1018 -15.83 14.53 -19.15
CA ILE A 1018 -16.74 14.91 -20.25
C ILE A 1018 -17.98 15.63 -19.71
N ALA A 1019 -18.44 15.28 -18.51
CA ALA A 1019 -19.60 15.93 -17.88
C ALA A 1019 -19.37 17.42 -17.59
N ALA A 1020 -18.12 17.90 -17.57
CA ALA A 1020 -17.83 19.34 -17.45
C ALA A 1020 -18.17 20.13 -18.72
N GLY A 1021 -18.45 19.46 -19.84
CA GLY A 1021 -18.96 20.07 -21.08
C GLY A 1021 -20.46 20.35 -21.09
N LEU A 1022 -21.17 20.12 -19.98
CA LEU A 1022 -22.58 20.47 -19.82
C LEU A 1022 -22.79 21.99 -19.88
N THR A 1023 -23.86 22.40 -20.55
CA THR A 1023 -24.28 23.80 -20.57
C THR A 1023 -25.02 24.19 -19.30
N LYS A 1024 -25.14 25.50 -19.05
CA LYS A 1024 -25.93 26.05 -17.93
C LYS A 1024 -27.34 25.47 -17.87
N ALA A 1025 -28.06 25.43 -19.00
CA ALA A 1025 -29.45 24.98 -19.04
C ALA A 1025 -29.57 23.48 -18.73
N GLU A 1026 -28.64 22.66 -19.24
CA GLU A 1026 -28.62 21.22 -18.98
C GLU A 1026 -28.32 20.93 -17.51
N LEU A 1027 -27.38 21.65 -16.92
CA LEU A 1027 -27.00 21.47 -15.52
C LEU A 1027 -28.12 21.87 -14.55
N GLN A 1028 -28.92 22.89 -14.88
CA GLN A 1028 -30.05 23.34 -14.06
C GLN A 1028 -31.22 22.32 -14.03
N ILE A 1029 -31.42 21.57 -15.12
CA ILE A 1029 -32.51 20.60 -15.24
C ILE A 1029 -32.09 19.22 -14.70
N LEU A 1030 -30.79 18.99 -14.52
CA LEU A 1030 -30.26 17.74 -13.99
C LEU A 1030 -30.77 17.48 -12.57
N ASP A 1031 -31.24 16.26 -12.32
CA ASP A 1031 -31.70 15.82 -11.00
C ASP A 1031 -30.61 16.03 -9.95
N LYS A 1032 -30.99 16.64 -8.82
CA LYS A 1032 -30.10 16.88 -7.69
C LYS A 1032 -29.47 15.60 -7.14
N GLU A 1033 -30.17 14.47 -7.18
CA GLU A 1033 -29.65 13.18 -6.71
C GLU A 1033 -28.47 12.68 -7.56
N LEU A 1034 -28.32 13.19 -8.79
CA LEU A 1034 -27.22 12.84 -9.68
C LEU A 1034 -25.93 13.58 -9.37
N MET A 1035 -25.97 14.65 -8.58
CA MET A 1035 -24.83 15.53 -8.29
C MET A 1035 -23.67 14.79 -7.59
N LEU A 1036 -23.97 13.79 -6.75
CA LEU A 1036 -22.98 12.96 -6.08
C LEU A 1036 -22.25 11.98 -7.03
N TYR A 1037 -22.78 11.75 -8.22
CA TYR A 1037 -22.20 10.83 -9.21
C TYR A 1037 -21.31 11.51 -10.24
N PHE A 1038 -21.11 12.83 -10.16
CA PHE A 1038 -19.99 13.46 -10.85
C PHE A 1038 -18.68 12.93 -10.27
N ARG A 1039 -17.63 12.86 -11.11
CA ARG A 1039 -16.28 12.64 -10.58
C ARG A 1039 -15.72 13.95 -10.03
N PRO A 1040 -14.88 13.91 -8.98
CA PRO A 1040 -14.21 15.10 -8.44
C PRO A 1040 -13.45 15.91 -9.50
N SER A 1041 -12.85 15.26 -10.49
CA SER A 1041 -12.17 15.93 -11.59
C SER A 1041 -13.13 16.69 -12.50
N ALA A 1042 -14.34 16.16 -12.75
CA ALA A 1042 -15.36 16.83 -13.54
C ALA A 1042 -15.85 18.10 -12.84
N ILE A 1043 -16.05 18.05 -11.51
CA ILE A 1043 -16.41 19.23 -10.70
C ILE A 1043 -15.34 20.31 -10.82
N LYS A 1044 -14.06 19.95 -10.72
CA LYS A 1044 -12.94 20.90 -10.88
C LYS A 1044 -12.89 21.52 -12.28
N CYS A 1045 -13.25 20.76 -13.32
CA CYS A 1045 -13.23 21.22 -14.70
C CYS A 1045 -14.47 22.04 -15.10
N LEU A 1046 -15.56 22.03 -14.31
CA LEU A 1046 -16.73 22.84 -14.61
C LEU A 1046 -16.36 24.33 -14.64
N PRO A 1047 -16.71 25.07 -15.72
CA PRO A 1047 -16.42 26.49 -15.80
C PRO A 1047 -17.06 27.24 -14.62
N ASP A 1048 -16.32 28.18 -14.02
CA ASP A 1048 -16.78 28.91 -12.83
C ASP A 1048 -18.16 29.59 -13.02
N GLU A 1049 -18.37 30.16 -14.22
CA GLU A 1049 -19.62 30.81 -14.62
C GLU A 1049 -20.80 29.85 -14.81
N ILE A 1050 -20.54 28.56 -15.05
CA ILE A 1050 -21.56 27.52 -15.14
C ILE A 1050 -21.80 26.92 -13.75
N PHE A 1051 -20.74 26.69 -12.98
CA PHE A 1051 -20.82 26.13 -11.63
C PHE A 1051 -21.66 27.00 -10.68
N LYS A 1052 -21.51 28.34 -10.76
CA LYS A 1052 -22.27 29.27 -9.91
C LYS A 1052 -23.79 29.21 -10.10
N GLU A 1053 -24.26 28.58 -11.19
CA GLU A 1053 -25.68 28.50 -11.55
C GLU A 1053 -26.38 27.29 -10.92
N LEU A 1054 -25.63 26.41 -10.25
CA LEU A 1054 -26.18 25.31 -9.48
C LEU A 1054 -27.06 25.83 -8.34
N SER A 1055 -28.24 25.25 -8.16
CA SER A 1055 -29.09 25.62 -7.02
C SER A 1055 -28.41 25.24 -5.69
N ALA A 1056 -28.85 25.88 -4.59
CA ALA A 1056 -28.39 25.51 -3.25
C ALA A 1056 -28.63 24.01 -2.95
N GLU A 1057 -29.74 23.44 -3.43
CA GLU A 1057 -30.05 22.00 -3.28
C GLU A 1057 -29.09 21.11 -4.08
N GLN A 1058 -28.76 21.47 -5.32
CA GLN A 1058 -27.79 20.73 -6.12
C GLN A 1058 -26.39 20.76 -5.50
N ILE A 1059 -25.97 21.91 -4.96
CA ILE A 1059 -24.69 22.04 -4.26
C ILE A 1059 -24.69 21.18 -2.98
N LEU A 1060 -25.78 21.16 -2.23
CA LEU A 1060 -25.91 20.30 -1.05
C LEU A 1060 -25.82 18.81 -1.42
N SER A 1061 -26.34 18.45 -2.59
CA SER A 1061 -26.38 17.07 -3.10
C SER A 1061 -25.07 16.60 -3.74
N LEU A 1062 -24.02 17.44 -3.77
CA LEU A 1062 -22.68 17.02 -4.20
C LEU A 1062 -22.09 15.92 -3.31
N GLY A 1063 -22.48 15.86 -2.04
CA GLY A 1063 -21.86 14.97 -1.05
C GLY A 1063 -20.43 15.40 -0.66
N PRO A 1064 -19.86 14.82 0.42
CA PRO A 1064 -18.53 15.18 0.91
C PRO A 1064 -17.41 15.07 -0.13
N GLU A 1065 -17.43 14.09 -1.05
CA GLU A 1065 -16.33 13.90 -2.01
C GLU A 1065 -16.27 15.02 -3.05
N ASN A 1066 -17.38 15.28 -3.74
CA ASN A 1066 -17.43 16.31 -4.78
C ASN A 1066 -17.43 17.74 -4.19
N ALA A 1067 -18.02 17.94 -3.01
CA ALA A 1067 -17.98 19.25 -2.34
C ALA A 1067 -16.56 19.65 -1.90
N ALA A 1068 -15.70 18.68 -1.57
CA ALA A 1068 -14.28 18.90 -1.30
C ALA A 1068 -13.48 19.20 -2.59
N ALA A 1069 -13.98 18.79 -3.75
CA ALA A 1069 -13.34 19.04 -5.04
C ALA A 1069 -13.58 20.46 -5.60
N VAL A 1070 -14.58 21.18 -5.09
CA VAL A 1070 -14.92 22.55 -5.51
C VAL A 1070 -13.73 23.49 -5.35
N THR A 1071 -13.36 24.18 -6.42
CA THR A 1071 -12.18 25.04 -6.44
C THR A 1071 -12.42 26.35 -5.69
N HIS A 1072 -11.33 27.02 -5.32
CA HIS A 1072 -11.42 28.36 -4.72
C HIS A 1072 -12.07 29.37 -5.68
N ALA A 1073 -11.81 29.27 -6.98
CA ALA A 1073 -12.39 30.18 -7.98
C ALA A 1073 -13.92 30.00 -8.06
N GLN A 1074 -14.38 28.75 -8.18
CA GLN A 1074 -15.80 28.40 -8.14
C GLN A 1074 -16.48 28.88 -6.86
N SER A 1075 -15.88 28.63 -5.69
CA SER A 1075 -16.45 29.00 -4.40
C SER A 1075 -16.61 30.52 -4.23
N ARG A 1076 -15.76 31.35 -4.84
CA ARG A 1076 -15.85 32.82 -4.73
C ARG A 1076 -17.07 33.41 -5.43
N LEU A 1077 -17.63 32.72 -6.42
CA LEU A 1077 -18.77 33.20 -7.21
C LEU A 1077 -20.12 32.75 -6.62
N LEU A 1078 -20.12 31.95 -5.55
CA LEU A 1078 -21.33 31.44 -4.93
C LEU A 1078 -22.00 32.49 -4.03
N SER A 1079 -23.33 32.51 -4.06
CA SER A 1079 -24.16 33.26 -3.12
C SER A 1079 -24.11 32.67 -1.70
N ALA A 1080 -24.54 33.44 -0.69
CA ALA A 1080 -24.54 32.99 0.71
C ALA A 1080 -25.30 31.66 0.94
N PRO A 1081 -26.51 31.43 0.37
CA PRO A 1081 -27.20 30.14 0.50
C PRO A 1081 -26.44 28.97 -0.15
N GLN A 1082 -25.77 29.21 -1.27
CA GLN A 1082 -24.96 28.21 -1.97
C GLN A 1082 -23.70 27.87 -1.16
N LEU A 1083 -23.02 28.87 -0.58
CA LEU A 1083 -21.88 28.66 0.31
C LEU A 1083 -22.26 27.86 1.55
N GLN A 1084 -23.42 28.15 2.15
CA GLN A 1084 -23.92 27.38 3.29
C GLN A 1084 -24.19 25.92 2.90
N SER A 1085 -24.77 25.70 1.72
CA SER A 1085 -25.05 24.36 1.19
C SER A 1085 -23.76 23.60 0.88
N LEU A 1086 -22.75 24.28 0.34
CA LEU A 1086 -21.42 23.71 0.11
C LEU A 1086 -20.77 23.26 1.43
N GLN A 1087 -20.83 24.10 2.46
CA GLN A 1087 -20.29 23.76 3.77
C GLN A 1087 -21.02 22.55 4.39
N ARG A 1088 -22.34 22.47 4.22
CA ARG A 1088 -23.14 21.32 4.69
C ARG A 1088 -22.82 20.03 3.92
N ALA A 1089 -22.60 20.11 2.61
CA ALA A 1089 -22.19 18.97 1.80
C ALA A 1089 -20.81 18.46 2.25
N ARG A 1090 -19.84 19.36 2.47
CA ARG A 1090 -18.53 19.03 3.02
C ARG A 1090 -18.59 18.39 4.42
N ASP A 1091 -19.56 18.82 5.23
CA ASP A 1091 -19.79 18.24 6.56
C ASP A 1091 -20.52 16.88 6.50
N GLY A 1092 -21.04 16.47 5.34
CA GLY A 1092 -21.76 15.20 5.16
C GLY A 1092 -23.20 15.24 5.71
N ALA A 1093 -23.87 16.39 5.63
CA ALA A 1093 -25.26 16.53 6.05
C ALA A 1093 -26.24 16.00 4.98
N LYS A 1094 -27.24 15.20 5.39
CA LYS A 1094 -28.35 14.76 4.50
C LYS A 1094 -29.42 15.85 4.37
N LEU A 1095 -30.05 15.91 3.20
CA LEU A 1095 -31.12 16.87 2.85
C LEU A 1095 -32.29 16.87 3.86
N HIS A 1096 -32.64 15.71 4.44
CA HIS A 1096 -33.81 15.55 5.33
C HIS A 1096 -33.48 15.49 6.84
N SER A 1097 -32.20 15.54 7.24
CA SER A 1097 -31.76 15.26 8.62
C SER A 1097 -31.84 16.43 9.62
N TRP A 1098 -32.61 17.47 9.30
CA TRP A 1098 -32.61 18.74 10.05
C TRP A 1098 -33.84 19.00 10.93
N GLN A 1099 -34.82 18.09 10.97
CA GLN A 1099 -35.96 18.25 11.89
C GLN A 1099 -35.68 17.76 13.31
N ASP A 1100 -34.68 16.89 13.53
CA ASP A 1100 -34.29 16.45 14.87
C ASP A 1100 -33.16 17.31 15.43
N VAL A 1101 -33.53 18.48 15.95
CA VAL A 1101 -32.69 19.24 16.89
C VAL A 1101 -32.78 18.53 18.25
N PRO A 1102 -31.69 18.02 18.84
CA PRO A 1102 -31.68 17.78 20.27
C PRO A 1102 -31.69 19.15 20.95
N GLU A 1103 -32.67 19.42 21.81
CA GLU A 1103 -32.66 20.55 22.74
C GLU A 1103 -31.41 20.45 23.63
N SER A 1104 -30.33 21.07 23.18
CA SER A 1104 -29.13 21.34 23.94
C SER A 1104 -29.28 22.76 24.50
N SER A 1105 -29.62 22.82 25.78
CA SER A 1105 -29.57 23.99 26.67
C SER A 1105 -28.60 25.08 26.18
N GLY A 1106 -29.17 26.13 25.59
CA GLY A 1106 -28.46 27.39 25.42
C GLY A 1106 -28.18 28.02 26.80
N PRO A 1107 -27.16 28.88 26.92
CA PRO A 1107 -26.94 29.61 28.16
C PRO A 1107 -28.15 30.50 28.38
N THR A 1108 -28.79 30.35 29.54
CA THR A 1108 -29.89 31.18 30.00
C THR A 1108 -29.48 32.64 29.88
N GLN A 1109 -30.08 33.37 28.94
CA GLN A 1109 -30.06 34.83 28.93
C GLN A 1109 -30.89 35.28 30.13
N THR A 1110 -30.25 35.62 31.23
CA THR A 1110 -30.86 36.44 32.26
C THR A 1110 -30.94 37.86 31.72
N ALA A 1111 -32.16 38.32 31.44
CA ALA A 1111 -32.45 39.71 31.18
C ALA A 1111 -32.08 40.53 32.44
N ALA A 1112 -31.05 41.36 32.34
CA ALA A 1112 -30.75 42.37 33.35
C ALA A 1112 -31.49 43.66 32.98
N SER A 1113 -32.51 44.02 33.76
CA SER A 1113 -33.12 45.34 33.73
C SER A 1113 -32.30 46.32 34.58
N GLU A 1114 -31.99 47.46 33.96
CA GLU A 1114 -31.84 48.81 34.51
C GLU A 1114 -31.21 49.04 35.90
N SER A 1115 -30.08 49.75 35.91
CA SER A 1115 -29.84 50.88 36.82
C SER A 1115 -28.62 51.73 36.37
N PRO A 1116 -28.72 53.06 36.23
CA PRO A 1116 -27.60 54.00 36.17
C PRO A 1116 -27.44 54.76 37.52
N PRO A 1117 -26.56 55.78 37.65
CA PRO A 1117 -25.10 55.80 37.57
C PRO A 1117 -24.46 56.24 38.92
N GLY A 1118 -23.17 55.94 39.15
CA GLY A 1118 -22.44 56.44 40.33
C GLY A 1118 -20.93 56.18 40.29
N VAL A 1119 -20.18 57.24 40.04
CA VAL A 1119 -18.71 57.44 40.18
C VAL A 1119 -18.53 58.24 41.51
N PRO A 1120 -17.36 58.34 42.24
CA PRO A 1120 -15.95 58.05 41.85
C PRO A 1120 -14.99 57.43 42.91
N LEU A 1121 -13.72 57.25 42.47
CA LEU A 1121 -12.43 57.39 43.22
C LEU A 1121 -12.12 56.34 44.33
N SER A 1122 -10.90 55.86 44.60
CA SER A 1122 -9.51 56.01 44.11
C SER A 1122 -8.63 55.05 44.93
N LYS A 1123 -7.59 54.41 44.37
CA LYS A 1123 -6.13 54.46 44.74
C LYS A 1123 -5.64 53.02 44.97
N ASP A 1124 -4.48 52.50 44.56
CA ASP A 1124 -3.21 52.98 43.98
C ASP A 1124 -2.69 51.86 43.02
N LEU A 1125 -2.13 52.10 41.82
CA LEU A 1125 -0.76 52.53 41.47
C LEU A 1125 0.30 51.54 42.08
N TRP A 1126 1.08 50.76 41.31
CA TRP A 1126 2.22 51.21 40.48
C TRP A 1126 2.66 50.19 39.40
N ILE A 1127 2.78 50.70 38.16
CA ILE A 1127 3.94 50.71 37.22
C ILE A 1127 4.60 49.35 36.83
N GLY A 1128 4.81 48.99 35.56
CA GLY A 1128 4.84 49.82 34.36
C GLY A 1128 4.78 49.04 33.03
N CYS A 1129 4.24 49.75 32.05
CA CYS A 1129 4.25 49.52 30.59
C CYS A 1129 5.16 50.65 30.00
N PRO A 1130 5.28 50.94 28.68
CA PRO A 1130 4.78 50.25 27.46
C PRO A 1130 5.76 50.35 26.26
N LEU A 1131 5.27 50.02 25.04
CA LEU A 1131 5.36 50.74 23.74
C LEU A 1131 5.35 49.68 22.61
N LEU A 1132 4.59 49.76 21.50
CA LEU A 1132 3.83 50.82 20.83
C LEU A 1132 2.78 50.23 19.86
N LEU A 1133 1.77 51.05 19.58
CA LEU A 1133 0.62 50.87 18.68
C LEU A 1133 0.95 51.19 17.20
N LEU A 1134 0.17 50.53 16.31
CA LEU A 1134 -0.41 50.99 15.01
C LEU A 1134 0.57 51.47 13.90
N ILE A 1135 0.39 51.08 12.63
CA ILE A 1135 -0.58 51.65 11.68
C ILE A 1135 -0.79 50.73 10.47
N ALA A 1136 -2.00 50.80 9.91
CA ALA A 1136 -2.52 50.07 8.76
C ALA A 1136 -2.06 50.60 7.38
N GLN A 1137 -2.40 49.80 6.36
CA GLN A 1137 -2.65 50.12 4.94
C GLN A 1137 -1.50 49.98 3.90
N THR A 1138 -1.61 48.86 3.17
CA THR A 1138 -1.64 48.71 1.70
C THR A 1138 -0.46 49.19 0.84
N TRP A 1139 0.09 48.31 0.00
CA TRP A 1139 0.04 48.39 -1.49
C TRP A 1139 0.74 47.16 -2.14
N TRP A 1140 0.15 46.66 -3.22
CA TRP A 1140 0.67 45.66 -4.16
C TRP A 1140 1.66 46.29 -5.17
N ARG A 1141 2.73 45.57 -5.56
CA ARG A 1141 3.07 45.11 -6.93
C ARG A 1141 4.59 45.01 -7.22
N VAL A 1142 4.97 43.83 -7.73
CA VAL A 1142 5.93 43.50 -8.81
C VAL A 1142 7.43 43.65 -8.52
N ALA A 1143 8.07 42.50 -8.23
CA ALA A 1143 9.01 41.80 -9.11
C ALA A 1143 8.93 40.31 -8.81
#